data_AF-A0A6A5WPM9-F1
#
_entry.id   AF-A0A6A5WPM9-F1
#
_cell.length_a   1.000
_cell.length_b   1.000
_cell.length_c   1.000
_cell.angle_alpha   90.00
_cell.angle_beta   90.00
_cell.angle_gamma   90.00
#
_symmetry.space_group_name_H-M   'P 1'
#
loop_
_entity.id
_entity.type
_entity.pdbx_description
1 polymer ?
#
loop_
_entity_poly.entity_id
_entity_poly.type
_entity_poly.pdbx_seq_one_letter_code
_entity_poly.pdbx_strand_id
1 'polypeptide(L)'
;MRRRAEQEQLIAERLKLEGSASGISSSEANHRLSQIKREVQAAGATSPGRSTKGIFKDTCSTDLLFLIDTTGSMGCYINTAKEQVKSIVKDIKEAFLNEAEIRVAVVGYKDHGDPGNPEFLDFTTSTDEVFLFLNNLSATGGDDEPEDVLGGVKQALNASWRQQTRCIIHIADAPPHGRELQNSPPCGYDRWATPGSEPHGLTHPALLKQLISLKVNYAFLRIKAATDNMAFTFFKAYSDTSSDCKLHTANRYYTQANIIAAATHVNVRGSSSSTSKAKAAPAFQEMELGTKFSALQHLVVKMVTSSASRTAVRLSAQETYDSLKTKRRGIELREIREDEDDNAELLETAPPQWNSSSWFDHVLRVEGFSPDVVHGTGTLDDMMAHDDAIMMSVTQLSIRKRSKPFAQGAMRVASYALTSLSTTPYVVKSYKKDRKKLAHLAEDMRIQALCKAFALEFNALVGEESSLDFIATTCLKVKTGPASKDAVMSLEPFIGTSYVKYNGNKNYVNDDIPNDGFNKRAQAFSHFTFERSQGRFLVCDLQGVGSLLTDPAIHTSDPERFKLSDTNLGKEGFKFFFQAHACNEFCVKLALKSNKSMVIPERYTFREHWPRKDITACCSNKLCGKIVHLATVKKSTKYPGFYWCGDCWPQLSSTTKLMCVAKGPTHEFEVSKFFYESQGTSAPRKCNAHREEDIEMSRAEDTRYTRVKERNSIKNCTGV
;
A
#
# COMPACT_ATOMS: atom_id res chain seq x y z
N MET A 1 -4.79 57.48 35.46
CA MET A 1 -3.46 57.39 34.81
C MET A 1 -2.60 56.28 35.41
N ARG A 2 -2.26 56.29 36.72
CA ARG A 2 -1.47 55.21 37.36
C ARG A 2 -1.99 53.78 37.16
N ARG A 3 -3.29 53.53 37.37
CA ARG A 3 -3.91 52.20 37.16
C ARG A 3 -3.86 51.72 35.70
N ARG A 4 -3.83 52.63 34.72
CA ARG A 4 -3.74 52.29 33.30
C ARG A 4 -2.30 51.90 32.92
N ALA A 5 -1.32 52.63 33.46
CA ALA A 5 0.10 52.32 33.33
C ALA A 5 0.47 51.00 34.03
N GLU A 6 -0.07 50.72 35.23
CA GLU A 6 0.14 49.44 35.92
C GLU A 6 -0.49 48.26 35.17
N GLN A 7 -1.66 48.46 34.55
CA GLN A 7 -2.33 47.44 33.75
C GLN A 7 -1.61 47.18 32.42
N GLU A 8 -1.08 48.22 31.77
CA GLU A 8 -0.20 48.11 30.59
C GLU A 8 1.13 47.43 30.93
N GLN A 9 1.69 47.71 32.11
CA GLN A 9 2.93 47.11 32.59
C GLN A 9 2.75 45.63 32.96
N LEU A 10 1.62 45.27 33.58
CA LEU A 10 1.23 43.88 33.85
C LEU A 10 0.91 43.10 32.56
N ILE A 11 0.30 43.73 31.56
CA ILE A 11 0.10 43.13 30.23
C ILE A 11 1.45 42.94 29.53
N ALA A 12 2.36 43.91 29.61
CA ALA A 12 3.71 43.80 29.05
C ALA A 12 4.56 42.74 29.77
N GLU A 13 4.46 42.60 31.09
CA GLU A 13 5.10 41.53 31.86
C GLU A 13 4.49 40.16 31.57
N ARG A 14 3.17 40.07 31.47
CA ARG A 14 2.48 38.85 31.07
C ARG A 14 2.84 38.43 29.63
N LEU A 15 2.94 39.37 28.69
CA LEU A 15 3.41 39.12 27.33
C LEU A 15 4.91 38.76 27.27
N LYS A 16 5.73 39.30 28.18
CA LYS A 16 7.13 38.87 28.37
C LYS A 16 7.23 37.46 28.97
N LEU A 17 6.32 37.08 29.88
CA LEU A 17 6.23 35.76 30.52
C LEU A 17 5.61 34.70 29.59
N GLU A 18 4.56 35.02 28.84
CA GLU A 18 3.99 34.17 27.77
C GLU A 18 4.98 34.04 26.61
N GLY A 19 5.80 35.06 26.39
CA GLY A 19 6.99 35.04 25.57
C GLY A 19 8.20 34.36 26.21
N SER A 20 8.09 33.45 27.18
CA SER A 20 9.24 32.75 27.79
C SER A 20 9.60 31.41 27.15
N ALA A 21 8.77 30.85 26.26
CA ALA A 21 9.10 29.61 25.53
C ALA A 21 10.19 29.86 24.49
N SER A 22 11.46 29.76 24.87
CA SER A 22 12.62 29.89 23.98
C SER A 22 12.58 28.77 22.94
N GLY A 23 12.66 29.11 21.66
CA GLY A 23 12.81 28.12 20.59
C GLY A 23 14.06 27.27 20.80
N ILE A 24 14.10 26.09 20.16
CA ILE A 24 15.25 25.18 20.23
C ILE A 24 16.48 25.87 19.62
N SER A 25 17.61 25.87 20.33
CA SER A 25 18.88 26.36 19.78
C SER A 25 19.41 25.41 18.70
N SER A 26 20.24 25.91 17.77
CA SER A 26 20.85 25.07 16.74
C SER A 26 21.68 23.92 17.32
N SER A 27 22.36 24.14 18.46
CA SER A 27 23.12 23.10 19.16
C SER A 27 22.23 21.99 19.72
N GLU A 28 21.11 22.36 20.32
CA GLU A 28 20.13 21.40 20.86
C GLU A 28 19.47 20.61 19.72
N ALA A 29 19.10 21.27 18.62
CA ALA A 29 18.56 20.60 17.43
C ALA A 29 19.54 19.54 16.88
N ASN A 30 20.82 19.89 16.73
CA ASN A 30 21.86 18.96 16.26
C ASN A 30 22.06 17.78 17.22
N HIS A 31 21.99 18.03 18.53
CA HIS A 31 22.06 16.97 19.54
C HIS A 31 20.89 15.97 19.40
N ARG A 32 19.67 16.48 19.24
CA ARG A 32 18.45 15.66 19.03
C ARG A 32 18.51 14.84 17.74
N LEU A 33 18.98 15.43 16.64
CA LEU A 33 19.19 14.71 15.37
C LEU A 33 20.24 13.60 15.49
N SER A 34 21.32 13.86 16.22
CA SER A 34 22.35 12.86 16.48
C SER A 34 21.83 11.71 17.36
N GLN A 35 20.94 12.03 18.31
CA GLN A 35 20.31 11.04 19.17
C GLN A 35 19.40 10.10 18.37
N ILE A 36 18.45 10.63 17.60
CA ILE A 36 17.52 9.80 16.82
C ILE A 36 18.26 8.94 15.79
N LYS A 37 19.35 9.45 15.21
CA LYS A 37 20.22 8.68 14.32
C LYS A 37 20.81 7.45 15.02
N ARG A 38 21.36 7.62 16.23
CA ARG A 38 21.88 6.49 17.03
C ARG A 38 20.78 5.51 17.41
N GLU A 39 19.58 5.99 17.75
CA GLU A 39 18.44 5.13 18.08
C GLU A 39 18.01 4.26 16.88
N VAL A 40 17.99 4.82 15.66
CA VAL A 40 17.71 4.06 14.43
C VAL A 40 18.78 3.00 14.18
N GLN A 41 20.06 3.36 14.26
CA GLN A 41 21.17 2.42 14.08
C GLN A 41 21.13 1.28 15.11
N ALA A 42 20.92 1.61 16.39
CA ALA A 42 20.83 0.62 17.46
C ALA A 42 19.63 -0.31 17.26
N ALA A 43 18.46 0.23 16.90
CA ALA A 43 17.29 -0.57 16.59
C ALA A 43 17.57 -1.52 15.41
N GLY A 44 18.19 -1.03 14.33
CA GLY A 44 18.54 -1.82 13.16
C GLY A 44 19.53 -2.95 13.46
N ALA A 45 20.50 -2.70 14.35
CA ALA A 45 21.45 -3.72 14.80
C ALA A 45 20.79 -4.82 15.66
N THR A 46 19.74 -4.49 16.39
CA THR A 46 19.00 -5.45 17.25
C THR A 46 17.85 -6.16 16.54
N SER A 47 17.40 -5.65 15.39
CA SER A 47 16.35 -6.30 14.60
C SER A 47 16.91 -7.55 13.91
N PRO A 48 16.38 -8.76 14.18
CA PRO A 48 16.79 -9.95 13.45
C PRO A 48 16.47 -9.75 11.97
N GLY A 49 17.44 -10.03 11.09
CA GLY A 49 17.22 -9.97 9.65
C GLY A 49 16.05 -10.89 9.28
N ARG A 50 14.94 -10.31 8.81
CA ARG A 50 13.81 -11.09 8.31
C ARG A 50 14.27 -11.80 7.04
N SER A 51 14.39 -13.12 7.08
CA SER A 51 14.69 -13.90 5.87
C SER A 51 13.50 -13.80 4.93
N THR A 52 13.65 -13.01 3.86
CA THR A 52 12.64 -12.90 2.80
C THR A 52 12.81 -13.96 1.73
N LYS A 53 13.94 -14.69 1.75
CA LYS A 53 14.32 -15.69 0.75
C LYS A 53 13.22 -16.73 0.57
N GLY A 54 12.77 -16.90 -0.67
CA GLY A 54 11.77 -17.91 -1.03
C GLY A 54 10.33 -17.45 -0.89
N ILE A 55 10.04 -16.26 -0.34
CA ILE A 55 8.66 -15.77 -0.22
C ILE A 55 7.98 -15.66 -1.59
N PHE A 56 8.72 -15.27 -2.64
CA PHE A 56 8.16 -15.25 -4.01
C PHE A 56 7.72 -16.66 -4.44
N LYS A 57 8.63 -17.63 -4.33
CA LYS A 57 8.36 -19.03 -4.64
C LYS A 57 7.17 -19.56 -3.85
N ASP A 58 7.14 -19.37 -2.54
CA ASP A 58 6.09 -19.91 -1.67
C ASP A 58 4.71 -19.28 -1.97
N THR A 59 4.69 -18.00 -2.34
CA THR A 59 3.45 -17.28 -2.67
C THR A 59 2.91 -17.66 -4.05
N CYS A 60 3.80 -17.79 -5.05
CA CYS A 60 3.44 -18.07 -6.43
C CYS A 60 3.31 -19.56 -6.74
N SER A 61 3.82 -20.45 -5.89
CA SER A 61 3.61 -21.89 -6.05
C SER A 61 2.13 -22.22 -5.98
N THR A 62 1.66 -23.00 -6.95
CA THR A 62 0.23 -23.13 -7.26
C THR A 62 -0.17 -24.59 -7.45
N ASP A 63 -1.28 -24.95 -6.82
CA ASP A 63 -2.05 -26.14 -7.14
C ASP A 63 -3.16 -25.76 -8.12
N LEU A 64 -3.11 -26.35 -9.31
CA LEU A 64 -4.05 -26.13 -10.39
C LEU A 64 -4.82 -27.43 -10.67
N LEU A 65 -6.13 -27.43 -10.44
CA LEU A 65 -6.98 -28.58 -10.72
C LEU A 65 -7.89 -28.24 -11.91
N PHE A 66 -7.82 -29.06 -12.96
CA PHE A 66 -8.78 -29.01 -14.06
C PHE A 66 -9.96 -29.92 -13.73
N LEU A 67 -11.15 -29.32 -13.61
CA LEU A 67 -12.41 -30.03 -13.45
C LEU A 67 -13.11 -30.00 -14.81
N ILE A 68 -13.22 -31.14 -15.48
CA ILE A 68 -13.59 -31.23 -16.88
C ILE A 68 -14.81 -32.12 -17.01
N ASP A 69 -15.83 -31.59 -17.67
CA ASP A 69 -16.94 -32.37 -18.19
C ASP A 69 -16.47 -33.26 -19.34
N THR A 70 -16.70 -34.57 -19.21
CA THR A 70 -16.24 -35.61 -20.15
C THR A 70 -17.36 -36.40 -20.80
N THR A 71 -18.56 -35.82 -20.93
CA THR A 71 -19.65 -36.42 -21.71
C THR A 71 -19.55 -36.13 -23.20
N GLY A 72 -20.41 -36.78 -24.00
CA GLY A 72 -20.31 -36.76 -25.46
C GLY A 72 -20.34 -35.35 -26.09
N SER A 73 -21.04 -34.39 -25.47
CA SER A 73 -21.13 -32.99 -25.92
C SER A 73 -19.77 -32.28 -25.90
N MET A 74 -18.86 -32.73 -25.05
CA MET A 74 -17.56 -32.09 -24.78
C MET A 74 -16.44 -32.51 -25.74
N GLY A 75 -16.72 -33.39 -26.71
CA GLY A 75 -15.70 -34.03 -27.56
C GLY A 75 -14.72 -33.07 -28.26
N CYS A 76 -15.21 -31.98 -28.86
CA CYS A 76 -14.33 -31.01 -29.52
C CYS A 76 -13.51 -30.16 -28.53
N TYR A 77 -14.06 -29.87 -27.35
CA TYR A 77 -13.40 -29.09 -26.31
C TYR A 77 -12.31 -29.87 -25.58
N ILE A 78 -12.53 -31.17 -25.34
CA ILE A 78 -11.56 -32.06 -24.70
C ILE A 78 -10.35 -32.29 -25.58
N ASN A 79 -10.53 -32.62 -26.86
CA ASN A 79 -9.41 -32.84 -27.79
C ASN A 79 -8.53 -31.60 -27.88
N THR A 80 -9.15 -30.43 -27.90
CA THR A 80 -8.46 -29.14 -27.83
C THR A 80 -7.66 -28.97 -26.54
N ALA A 81 -8.25 -29.27 -25.38
CA ALA A 81 -7.60 -29.12 -24.08
C ALA A 81 -6.35 -30.01 -23.96
N LYS A 82 -6.40 -31.24 -24.51
CA LYS A 82 -5.28 -32.18 -24.55
C LYS A 82 -4.05 -31.61 -25.26
N GLU A 83 -4.25 -30.94 -26.39
CA GLU A 83 -3.15 -30.41 -27.22
C GLU A 83 -2.40 -29.25 -26.54
N GLN A 84 -3.08 -28.46 -25.70
CA GLN A 84 -2.56 -27.19 -25.19
C GLN A 84 -2.06 -27.25 -23.74
N VAL A 85 -2.36 -28.30 -22.98
CA VAL A 85 -1.97 -28.39 -21.55
C VAL A 85 -0.47 -28.17 -21.33
N LYS A 86 0.39 -28.68 -22.22
CA LYS A 86 1.85 -28.48 -22.12
C LYS A 86 2.23 -27.01 -22.28
N SER A 87 1.57 -26.30 -23.20
CA SER A 87 1.78 -24.87 -23.44
C SER A 87 1.27 -24.03 -22.27
N ILE A 88 0.09 -24.36 -21.74
CA ILE A 88 -0.47 -23.69 -20.56
C ILE A 88 0.46 -23.82 -19.35
N VAL A 89 0.89 -25.04 -19.02
CA VAL A 89 1.77 -25.25 -17.86
C VAL A 89 3.11 -24.55 -18.05
N LYS A 90 3.66 -24.56 -19.28
CA LYS A 90 4.87 -23.83 -19.63
C LYS A 90 4.69 -22.33 -19.41
N ASP A 91 3.63 -21.73 -19.92
CA ASP A 91 3.36 -20.30 -19.78
C ASP A 91 3.13 -19.88 -18.32
N ILE A 92 2.46 -20.72 -17.53
CA ILE A 92 2.29 -20.46 -16.09
C ILE A 92 3.67 -20.46 -15.40
N LYS A 93 4.53 -21.44 -15.70
CA LYS A 93 5.89 -21.49 -15.16
C LYS A 93 6.69 -20.24 -15.57
N GLU A 94 6.62 -19.83 -16.82
CA GLU A 94 7.28 -18.62 -17.32
C GLU A 94 6.71 -17.34 -16.68
N ALA A 95 5.39 -17.27 -16.47
CA ALA A 95 4.74 -16.17 -15.80
C ALA A 95 5.27 -16.01 -14.36
N PHE A 96 5.48 -17.12 -13.65
CA PHE A 96 6.10 -17.12 -12.32
C PHE A 96 7.62 -17.29 -12.33
N LEU A 97 8.26 -16.78 -13.38
CA LEU A 97 9.71 -16.64 -13.49
C LEU A 97 10.48 -17.97 -13.35
N ASN A 98 9.84 -19.11 -13.60
CA ASN A 98 10.37 -20.46 -13.45
C ASN A 98 10.89 -20.81 -12.03
N GLU A 99 10.54 -20.04 -11.00
CA GLU A 99 10.89 -20.33 -9.60
C GLU A 99 9.77 -21.05 -8.83
N ALA A 100 8.52 -20.77 -9.19
CA ALA A 100 7.35 -21.34 -8.53
C ALA A 100 7.14 -22.82 -8.91
N GLU A 101 6.70 -23.61 -7.93
CA GLU A 101 6.31 -25.00 -8.16
C GLU A 101 4.84 -25.05 -8.59
N ILE A 102 4.57 -25.64 -9.75
CA ILE A 102 3.22 -25.81 -10.29
C ILE A 102 2.89 -27.29 -10.27
N ARG A 103 1.85 -27.66 -9.51
CA ARG A 103 1.29 -29.01 -9.51
C ARG A 103 -0.07 -29.00 -10.17
N VAL A 104 -0.30 -29.99 -11.03
CA VAL A 104 -1.54 -30.10 -11.79
C VAL A 104 -2.27 -31.38 -11.41
N ALA A 105 -3.57 -31.27 -11.16
CA ALA A 105 -4.49 -32.38 -10.99
C ALA A 105 -5.60 -32.29 -12.05
N VAL A 106 -6.22 -33.41 -12.38
CA VAL A 106 -7.32 -33.47 -13.34
C VAL A 106 -8.44 -34.35 -12.78
N VAL A 107 -9.66 -33.84 -12.81
CA VAL A 107 -10.89 -34.57 -12.52
C VAL A 107 -11.75 -34.52 -13.78
N GLY A 108 -11.95 -35.66 -14.44
CA GLY A 108 -12.95 -35.84 -15.48
C GLY A 108 -14.21 -36.42 -14.88
N TYR A 109 -15.36 -35.75 -15.02
CA TYR A 109 -16.64 -36.28 -14.58
C TYR A 109 -17.58 -36.48 -15.77
N LYS A 110 -18.57 -37.36 -15.60
CA LYS A 110 -19.61 -37.71 -16.58
C LYS A 110 -20.98 -37.71 -15.92
N ASP A 111 -21.97 -38.35 -16.54
CA ASP A 111 -23.27 -38.62 -15.91
C ASP A 111 -23.17 -39.83 -14.96
N HIS A 112 -24.16 -39.98 -14.09
CA HIS A 112 -24.31 -41.15 -13.25
C HIS A 112 -24.56 -42.42 -14.07
N GLY A 113 -23.83 -43.48 -13.74
CA GLY A 113 -23.92 -44.77 -14.44
C GLY A 113 -22.94 -44.90 -15.60
N ASP A 114 -22.27 -43.82 -16.02
CA ASP A 114 -21.19 -43.90 -16.98
C ASP A 114 -19.94 -44.55 -16.39
N PRO A 115 -19.25 -45.44 -17.15
CA PRO A 115 -18.07 -46.13 -16.66
C PRO A 115 -16.91 -45.16 -16.43
N GLY A 116 -16.26 -45.32 -15.27
CA GLY A 116 -15.09 -44.52 -14.90
C GLY A 116 -15.42 -43.16 -14.28
N ASN A 117 -16.69 -42.84 -13.97
CA ASN A 117 -17.06 -41.58 -13.35
C ASN A 117 -16.80 -41.57 -11.82
N PRO A 118 -16.03 -40.61 -11.25
CA PRO A 118 -15.13 -39.67 -11.92
C PRO A 118 -13.73 -40.26 -12.18
N GLU A 119 -13.11 -39.88 -13.29
CA GLU A 119 -11.73 -40.17 -13.62
C GLU A 119 -10.83 -39.15 -12.89
N PHE A 120 -9.81 -39.62 -12.16
CA PHE A 120 -9.00 -38.74 -11.31
C PHE A 120 -7.49 -38.97 -11.44
N LEU A 121 -6.77 -37.88 -11.71
CA LEU A 121 -5.33 -37.74 -11.52
C LEU A 121 -5.08 -36.74 -10.39
N ASP A 122 -4.43 -37.22 -9.32
CA ASP A 122 -4.02 -36.35 -8.21
C ASP A 122 -2.82 -35.45 -8.60
N PHE A 123 -2.52 -34.45 -7.77
CA PHE A 123 -1.50 -33.45 -8.04
C PHE A 123 -0.13 -34.02 -8.34
N THR A 124 0.36 -33.76 -9.56
CA THR A 124 1.71 -34.10 -10.00
C THR A 124 2.43 -32.88 -10.57
N THR A 125 3.76 -32.85 -10.47
CA THR A 125 4.61 -31.87 -11.17
C THR A 125 4.98 -32.33 -12.59
N SER A 126 4.69 -33.59 -12.93
CA SER A 126 5.02 -34.19 -14.22
C SER A 126 4.02 -33.76 -15.29
N THR A 127 4.47 -32.92 -16.22
CA THR A 127 3.65 -32.51 -17.37
C THR A 127 3.31 -33.68 -18.29
N ASP A 128 4.14 -34.71 -18.32
CA ASP A 128 3.92 -35.88 -19.16
C ASP A 128 2.85 -36.80 -18.57
N GLU A 129 2.80 -36.98 -17.25
CA GLU A 129 1.71 -37.72 -16.59
C GLU A 129 0.36 -37.05 -16.82
N VAL A 130 0.29 -35.73 -16.66
CA VAL A 130 -0.92 -34.94 -16.93
C VAL A 130 -1.36 -35.09 -18.38
N PHE A 131 -0.41 -35.02 -19.32
CA PHE A 131 -0.69 -35.18 -20.74
C PHE A 131 -1.17 -36.59 -21.09
N LEU A 132 -0.54 -37.63 -20.53
CA LEU A 132 -0.96 -39.02 -20.73
C LEU A 132 -2.36 -39.28 -20.19
N PHE A 133 -2.66 -38.78 -18.98
CA PHE A 133 -3.98 -38.89 -18.39
C PHE A 133 -5.04 -38.17 -19.23
N LEU A 134 -4.79 -36.91 -19.60
CA LEU A 134 -5.69 -36.15 -20.46
C LEU A 134 -5.91 -36.86 -21.80
N ASN A 135 -4.87 -37.44 -22.40
CA ASN A 135 -5.02 -38.19 -23.65
C ASN A 135 -5.95 -39.40 -23.54
N ASN A 136 -6.02 -40.03 -22.38
CA ASN A 136 -6.90 -41.17 -22.14
C ASN A 136 -8.37 -40.77 -21.91
N LEU A 137 -8.64 -39.52 -21.46
CA LEU A 137 -10.01 -39.05 -21.25
C LEU A 137 -10.81 -39.11 -22.56
N SER A 138 -12.00 -39.69 -22.52
CA SER A 138 -12.84 -39.86 -23.70
C SER A 138 -14.23 -39.29 -23.47
N ALA A 139 -14.58 -38.28 -24.27
CA ALA A 139 -15.90 -37.65 -24.29
C ALA A 139 -16.98 -38.64 -24.74
N THR A 140 -17.60 -39.32 -23.77
CA THR A 140 -18.50 -40.45 -24.00
C THR A 140 -19.52 -40.50 -22.86
N GLY A 141 -20.66 -41.13 -23.11
CA GLY A 141 -21.75 -41.13 -22.14
C GLY A 141 -22.55 -39.82 -22.17
N GLY A 142 -23.30 -39.61 -21.12
CA GLY A 142 -24.43 -38.68 -21.07
C GLY A 142 -25.74 -39.34 -21.54
N ASP A 143 -26.83 -39.06 -20.83
CA ASP A 143 -28.18 -39.52 -21.13
C ASP A 143 -29.15 -38.33 -21.15
N ASP A 144 -29.23 -37.62 -20.03
CA ASP A 144 -29.91 -36.32 -19.89
C ASP A 144 -28.95 -35.12 -20.02
N GLU A 145 -29.53 -33.89 -20.06
CA GLU A 145 -28.72 -32.66 -20.12
C GLU A 145 -27.89 -32.41 -18.84
N PRO A 146 -28.37 -32.70 -17.62
CA PRO A 146 -27.57 -32.50 -16.42
C PRO A 146 -26.54 -33.62 -16.18
N GLU A 147 -25.43 -33.28 -15.53
CA GLU A 147 -24.27 -34.17 -15.32
C GLU A 147 -23.88 -34.29 -13.83
N ASP A 148 -22.98 -35.24 -13.47
CA ASP A 148 -22.46 -35.40 -12.10
C ASP A 148 -21.37 -34.36 -11.73
N VAL A 149 -21.70 -33.07 -11.91
CA VAL A 149 -20.78 -31.98 -11.55
C VAL A 149 -20.46 -31.99 -10.05
N LEU A 150 -21.43 -32.34 -9.19
CA LEU A 150 -21.23 -32.35 -7.74
C LEU A 150 -20.30 -33.49 -7.30
N GLY A 151 -20.38 -34.67 -7.92
CA GLY A 151 -19.42 -35.75 -7.74
C GLY A 151 -18.02 -35.35 -8.19
N GLY A 152 -17.91 -34.66 -9.33
CA GLY A 152 -16.64 -34.07 -9.79
C GLY A 152 -16.05 -33.07 -8.78
N VAL A 153 -16.87 -32.15 -8.25
CA VAL A 153 -16.45 -31.21 -7.20
C VAL A 153 -16.06 -31.94 -5.90
N LYS A 154 -16.79 -33.00 -5.53
CA LYS A 154 -16.47 -33.83 -4.36
C LYS A 154 -15.12 -34.53 -4.52
N GLN A 155 -14.80 -35.02 -5.71
CA GLN A 155 -13.50 -35.61 -6.00
C GLN A 155 -12.38 -34.55 -5.96
N ALA A 156 -12.63 -33.35 -6.49
CA ALA A 156 -11.68 -32.24 -6.40
C ALA A 156 -11.36 -31.83 -4.95
N LEU A 157 -12.34 -31.92 -4.04
CA LEU A 157 -12.14 -31.69 -2.60
C LEU A 157 -11.23 -32.75 -1.95
N ASN A 158 -11.22 -33.98 -2.46
CA ASN A 158 -10.41 -35.08 -1.94
C ASN A 158 -8.97 -35.08 -2.48
N ALA A 159 -8.61 -34.17 -3.38
CA ALA A 159 -7.27 -34.07 -3.95
C ALA A 159 -6.22 -33.58 -2.92
N SER A 160 -4.95 -33.89 -3.16
CA SER A 160 -3.83 -33.62 -2.24
C SER A 160 -3.34 -32.17 -2.27
N TRP A 161 -4.21 -31.20 -1.97
CA TRP A 161 -3.91 -29.77 -1.91
C TRP A 161 -2.79 -29.45 -0.90
N ARG A 162 -1.70 -28.81 -1.35
CA ARG A 162 -0.50 -28.48 -0.55
C ARG A 162 -0.12 -27.01 -0.64
N GLN A 163 -0.28 -26.39 -1.80
CA GLN A 163 0.21 -25.04 -2.06
C GLN A 163 -0.71 -23.97 -1.48
N GLN A 164 -0.18 -22.75 -1.34
CA GLN A 164 -0.93 -21.59 -0.82
C GLN A 164 -1.92 -21.04 -1.86
N THR A 165 -1.52 -21.03 -3.13
CA THR A 165 -2.39 -20.68 -4.25
C THR A 165 -3.07 -21.94 -4.75
N ARG A 166 -4.40 -21.97 -4.69
CA ARG A 166 -5.23 -23.12 -5.07
C ARG A 166 -6.29 -22.65 -6.05
N CYS A 167 -6.35 -23.31 -7.21
CA CYS A 167 -7.24 -22.92 -8.30
C CYS A 167 -7.96 -24.15 -8.85
N ILE A 168 -9.27 -24.05 -9.03
CA ILE A 168 -10.05 -24.94 -9.89
C ILE A 168 -10.36 -24.19 -11.18
N ILE A 169 -10.10 -24.85 -12.31
CA ILE A 169 -10.57 -24.43 -13.63
C ILE A 169 -11.60 -25.44 -14.08
N HIS A 170 -12.87 -25.04 -14.01
CA HIS A 170 -14.02 -25.87 -14.35
C HIS A 170 -14.47 -25.57 -15.76
N ILE A 171 -14.47 -26.58 -16.63
CA ILE A 171 -14.85 -26.48 -18.04
C ILE A 171 -16.04 -27.42 -18.25
N ALA A 172 -17.20 -26.86 -18.57
CA ALA A 172 -18.42 -27.63 -18.79
C ALA A 172 -19.40 -26.91 -19.70
N ASP A 173 -20.27 -27.69 -20.34
CA ASP A 173 -21.38 -27.17 -21.13
C ASP A 173 -22.77 -27.52 -20.57
N ALA A 174 -22.81 -28.34 -19.51
CA ALA A 174 -24.02 -28.79 -18.82
C ALA A 174 -24.05 -28.44 -17.30
N PRO A 175 -25.24 -28.19 -16.71
CA PRO A 175 -25.41 -27.97 -15.28
C PRO A 175 -25.45 -29.31 -14.48
N PRO A 176 -25.34 -29.28 -13.13
CA PRO A 176 -25.55 -30.46 -12.30
C PRO A 176 -27.02 -30.90 -12.25
N HIS A 177 -27.22 -32.16 -11.85
CA HIS A 177 -28.50 -32.63 -11.32
C HIS A 177 -28.99 -31.78 -10.15
N GLY A 178 -30.31 -31.69 -10.03
CA GLY A 178 -30.98 -30.88 -9.03
C GLY A 178 -31.52 -29.58 -9.61
N ARG A 179 -32.85 -29.45 -9.61
CA ARG A 179 -33.61 -28.36 -10.23
C ARG A 179 -33.19 -26.96 -9.76
N GLU A 180 -32.61 -26.83 -8.57
CA GLU A 180 -32.17 -25.56 -7.99
C GLU A 180 -30.93 -24.97 -8.68
N LEU A 181 -30.12 -25.79 -9.35
CA LEU A 181 -28.89 -25.39 -10.07
C LEU A 181 -29.09 -25.28 -11.58
N GLN A 182 -30.23 -25.75 -12.09
CA GLN A 182 -30.61 -25.64 -13.49
C GLN A 182 -31.28 -24.30 -13.78
N ASN A 183 -31.20 -23.87 -15.03
CA ASN A 183 -31.93 -22.71 -15.51
C ASN A 183 -33.44 -22.89 -15.36
N SER A 184 -34.19 -21.78 -15.28
CA SER A 184 -35.65 -21.82 -15.37
C SER A 184 -36.11 -21.52 -16.80
N PRO A 185 -37.02 -22.32 -17.40
CA PRO A 185 -37.50 -23.62 -16.88
C PRO A 185 -36.38 -24.68 -16.89
N PRO A 186 -36.40 -25.64 -15.95
CA PRO A 186 -35.40 -26.71 -15.89
C PRO A 186 -35.53 -27.64 -17.09
N CYS A 187 -34.49 -28.45 -17.34
CA CYS A 187 -34.57 -29.45 -18.39
C CYS A 187 -35.75 -30.41 -18.11
N GLY A 188 -36.44 -30.84 -19.16
CA GLY A 188 -37.67 -31.64 -19.05
C GLY A 188 -37.42 -33.10 -18.63
N TYR A 189 -36.17 -33.54 -18.68
CA TYR A 189 -35.74 -34.90 -18.40
C TYR A 189 -34.50 -34.80 -17.49
N ASP A 190 -34.71 -34.82 -16.17
CA ASP A 190 -33.65 -34.98 -15.17
C ASP A 190 -34.06 -36.12 -14.24
N ARG A 191 -33.29 -37.22 -14.25
CA ARG A 191 -33.57 -38.40 -13.42
C ARG A 191 -33.43 -38.12 -11.92
N TRP A 192 -32.63 -37.10 -11.57
CA TRP A 192 -32.32 -36.69 -10.20
C TRP A 192 -32.65 -35.22 -9.96
N ALA A 193 -33.82 -34.77 -10.46
CA ALA A 193 -34.29 -33.39 -10.38
C ALA A 193 -34.46 -32.83 -8.96
N THR A 194 -34.58 -33.69 -7.94
CA THR A 194 -34.73 -33.24 -6.55
C THR A 194 -33.35 -32.99 -5.94
N PRO A 195 -33.08 -31.84 -5.31
CA PRO A 195 -31.79 -31.60 -4.65
C PRO A 195 -31.41 -32.72 -3.68
N GLY A 196 -30.19 -33.26 -3.81
CA GLY A 196 -29.70 -34.37 -2.99
C GLY A 196 -30.29 -35.74 -3.35
N SER A 197 -31.06 -35.85 -4.44
CA SER A 197 -31.59 -37.14 -4.90
C SER A 197 -30.61 -37.92 -5.77
N GLU A 198 -29.52 -37.30 -6.21
CA GLU A 198 -28.46 -37.96 -6.97
C GLU A 198 -27.82 -39.10 -6.16
N PRO A 199 -27.25 -40.15 -6.80
CA PRO A 199 -26.79 -41.38 -6.16
C PRO A 199 -25.86 -41.24 -4.95
N HIS A 200 -25.09 -40.15 -4.84
CA HIS A 200 -24.19 -39.89 -3.72
C HIS A 200 -24.82 -39.03 -2.60
N GLY A 201 -26.03 -38.49 -2.79
CA GLY A 201 -26.75 -37.66 -1.82
C GLY A 201 -26.15 -36.26 -1.58
N LEU A 202 -25.41 -35.72 -2.53
CA LEU A 202 -24.67 -34.48 -2.45
C LEU A 202 -25.56 -33.26 -2.66
N THR A 203 -25.19 -32.17 -1.98
CA THR A 203 -25.79 -30.85 -2.16
C THR A 203 -24.69 -29.80 -2.31
N HIS A 204 -24.93 -28.81 -3.15
CA HIS A 204 -23.94 -27.77 -3.44
C HIS A 204 -23.50 -26.94 -2.21
N PRO A 205 -24.34 -26.59 -1.22
CA PRO A 205 -23.93 -25.68 -0.14
C PRO A 205 -22.78 -26.23 0.70
N ALA A 206 -22.81 -27.53 1.02
CA ALA A 206 -21.78 -28.19 1.82
C ALA A 206 -20.43 -28.23 1.08
N LEU A 207 -20.45 -28.54 -0.22
CA LEU A 207 -19.26 -28.63 -1.05
C LEU A 207 -18.61 -27.26 -1.26
N LEU A 208 -19.40 -26.24 -1.59
CA LEU A 208 -18.90 -24.88 -1.79
C LEU A 208 -18.30 -24.30 -0.49
N LYS A 209 -18.93 -24.55 0.67
CA LYS A 209 -18.38 -24.15 1.98
C LYS A 209 -17.02 -24.79 2.26
N GLN A 210 -16.84 -26.05 1.88
CA GLN A 210 -15.55 -26.74 2.01
C GLN A 210 -14.49 -26.16 1.07
N LEU A 211 -14.83 -25.87 -0.19
CA LEU A 211 -13.91 -25.21 -1.14
C LEU A 211 -13.44 -23.83 -0.63
N ILE A 212 -14.38 -23.03 -0.12
CA ILE A 212 -14.09 -21.71 0.46
C ILE A 212 -13.21 -21.83 1.71
N SER A 213 -13.46 -22.85 2.56
CA SER A 213 -12.62 -23.16 3.73
C SER A 213 -11.19 -23.53 3.32
N LEU A 214 -11.05 -24.36 2.28
CA LEU A 214 -9.77 -24.71 1.64
C LEU A 214 -9.14 -23.56 0.85
N LYS A 215 -9.78 -22.40 0.78
CA LYS A 215 -9.27 -21.20 0.09
C LYS A 215 -9.01 -21.40 -1.41
N VAL A 216 -9.83 -22.22 -2.06
CA VAL A 216 -9.75 -22.49 -3.49
C VAL A 216 -10.39 -21.36 -4.29
N ASN A 217 -9.65 -20.80 -5.25
CA ASN A 217 -10.22 -19.90 -6.26
C ASN A 217 -10.92 -20.74 -7.33
N TYR A 218 -12.15 -20.37 -7.70
CA TYR A 218 -12.95 -21.13 -8.65
C TYR A 218 -13.16 -20.32 -9.93
N ALA A 219 -12.66 -20.84 -11.04
CA ALA A 219 -12.90 -20.28 -12.36
C ALA A 219 -13.80 -21.21 -13.15
N PHE A 220 -14.93 -20.70 -13.62
CA PHE A 220 -15.85 -21.43 -14.49
C PHE A 220 -15.74 -20.92 -15.92
N LEU A 221 -15.35 -21.81 -16.84
CA LEU A 221 -15.24 -21.56 -18.27
C LEU A 221 -16.53 -22.00 -18.94
N ARG A 222 -17.44 -21.04 -19.09
CA ARG A 222 -18.75 -21.20 -19.70
C ARG A 222 -18.61 -21.52 -21.19
N ILE A 223 -19.28 -22.58 -21.63
CA ILE A 223 -19.42 -22.95 -23.04
C ILE A 223 -20.84 -22.63 -23.55
N LYS A 224 -21.86 -23.01 -22.78
CA LYS A 224 -23.29 -22.80 -23.11
C LYS A 224 -23.97 -21.96 -22.03
N ALA A 225 -25.16 -21.45 -22.35
CA ALA A 225 -26.00 -20.73 -21.38
C ALA A 225 -26.75 -21.65 -20.40
N ALA A 226 -26.72 -22.98 -20.61
CA ALA A 226 -27.39 -23.95 -19.74
C ALA A 226 -26.88 -23.88 -18.28
N THR A 227 -25.62 -23.48 -18.10
CA THR A 227 -24.89 -23.43 -16.83
C THR A 227 -25.10 -22.13 -16.04
N ASP A 228 -25.93 -21.19 -16.51
CA ASP A 228 -26.02 -19.85 -15.93
C ASP A 228 -26.43 -19.85 -14.46
N ASN A 229 -27.45 -20.64 -14.11
CA ASN A 229 -27.93 -20.71 -12.73
C ASN A 229 -26.94 -21.40 -11.80
N MET A 230 -26.21 -22.41 -12.30
CA MET A 230 -25.09 -23.02 -11.55
C MET A 230 -24.03 -21.97 -11.24
N ALA A 231 -23.55 -21.23 -12.26
CA ALA A 231 -22.54 -20.20 -12.08
C ALA A 231 -23.03 -19.09 -11.13
N PHE A 232 -24.28 -18.65 -11.25
CA PHE A 232 -24.88 -17.68 -10.34
C PHE A 232 -24.98 -18.19 -8.89
N THR A 233 -25.30 -19.46 -8.70
CA THR A 233 -25.39 -20.07 -7.37
C THR A 233 -24.02 -20.22 -6.71
N PHE A 234 -23.00 -20.59 -7.50
CA PHE A 234 -21.62 -20.64 -7.02
C PHE A 234 -21.12 -19.22 -6.69
N PHE A 235 -21.41 -18.24 -7.56
CA PHE A 235 -21.13 -16.82 -7.30
C PHE A 235 -21.72 -16.36 -5.98
N LYS A 236 -23.00 -16.65 -5.68
CA LYS A 236 -23.64 -16.26 -4.42
C LYS A 236 -22.86 -16.79 -3.21
N ALA A 237 -22.56 -18.09 -3.21
CA ALA A 237 -21.85 -18.74 -2.10
C ALA A 237 -20.46 -18.13 -1.86
N TYR A 238 -19.73 -17.77 -2.91
CA TYR A 238 -18.44 -17.10 -2.77
C TYR A 238 -18.59 -15.61 -2.40
N SER A 239 -19.62 -14.94 -2.91
CA SER A 239 -19.86 -13.50 -2.69
C SER A 239 -20.18 -13.14 -1.23
N ASP A 240 -20.65 -14.12 -0.44
CA ASP A 240 -20.86 -13.97 1.00
C ASP A 240 -19.53 -13.75 1.75
N THR A 241 -18.41 -14.20 1.18
CA THR A 241 -17.08 -14.11 1.79
C THR A 241 -16.10 -13.23 1.03
N SER A 242 -16.34 -12.99 -0.26
CA SER A 242 -15.41 -12.32 -1.17
C SER A 242 -16.10 -11.25 -2.01
N SER A 243 -15.49 -10.05 -2.08
CA SER A 243 -16.00 -8.96 -2.91
C SER A 243 -15.44 -8.95 -4.35
N ASP A 244 -14.65 -9.95 -4.74
CA ASP A 244 -14.01 -10.04 -6.08
C ASP A 244 -14.62 -11.16 -6.96
N CYS A 245 -15.86 -11.56 -6.65
CA CYS A 245 -16.59 -12.53 -7.47
C CYS A 245 -17.15 -11.83 -8.72
N LYS A 246 -17.09 -12.50 -9.88
CA LYS A 246 -17.52 -11.93 -11.17
C LYS A 246 -18.29 -12.97 -11.97
N LEU A 247 -19.44 -12.56 -12.52
CA LEU A 247 -20.16 -13.32 -13.55
C LEU A 247 -19.88 -12.77 -14.95
N HIS A 248 -20.00 -13.62 -15.95
CA HIS A 248 -19.89 -13.18 -17.33
C HIS A 248 -21.08 -12.29 -17.70
N THR A 249 -20.86 -11.26 -18.51
CA THR A 249 -21.91 -10.29 -18.88
C THR A 249 -23.07 -10.93 -19.66
N ALA A 250 -22.81 -12.05 -20.35
CA ALA A 250 -23.81 -12.83 -21.06
C ALA A 250 -24.63 -13.77 -20.16
N ASN A 251 -24.27 -13.90 -18.87
CA ASN A 251 -25.04 -14.71 -17.94
C ASN A 251 -26.40 -14.06 -17.67
N ARG A 252 -27.50 -14.82 -17.78
CA ARG A 252 -28.87 -14.34 -17.55
C ARG A 252 -29.09 -13.70 -16.16
N TYR A 253 -28.26 -14.04 -15.18
CA TYR A 253 -28.33 -13.51 -13.81
C TYR A 253 -27.32 -12.38 -13.54
N TYR A 254 -26.57 -11.92 -14.55
CA TYR A 254 -25.52 -10.90 -14.40
C TYR A 254 -26.01 -9.62 -13.70
N THR A 255 -27.18 -9.10 -14.09
CA THR A 255 -27.75 -7.90 -13.46
C THR A 255 -28.08 -8.12 -11.98
N GLN A 256 -28.59 -9.30 -11.63
CA GLN A 256 -28.91 -9.65 -10.24
C GLN A 256 -27.63 -9.81 -9.41
N ALA A 257 -26.62 -10.47 -9.97
CA ALA A 257 -25.30 -10.60 -9.33
C ALA A 257 -24.66 -9.24 -9.04
N ASN A 258 -24.77 -8.28 -9.96
CA ASN A 258 -24.26 -6.91 -9.73
C ASN A 258 -25.01 -6.18 -8.62
N ILE A 259 -26.31 -6.39 -8.48
CA ILE A 259 -27.10 -5.82 -7.37
C ILE A 259 -26.63 -6.42 -6.04
N ILE A 260 -26.43 -7.75 -5.99
CA ILE A 260 -25.91 -8.44 -4.80
C ILE A 260 -24.52 -7.92 -4.44
N ALA A 261 -23.59 -7.87 -5.41
CA ALA A 261 -22.25 -7.35 -5.21
C ALA A 261 -22.26 -5.91 -4.71
N ALA A 262 -23.09 -5.04 -5.29
CA ALA A 262 -23.24 -3.65 -4.86
C ALA A 262 -23.78 -3.54 -3.42
N ALA A 263 -24.75 -4.37 -3.03
CA ALA A 263 -25.28 -4.40 -1.65
C ALA A 263 -24.21 -4.84 -0.64
N THR A 264 -23.41 -5.85 -0.98
CA THR A 264 -22.26 -6.29 -0.17
C THR A 264 -21.21 -5.17 -0.03
N HIS A 265 -20.98 -4.37 -1.08
CA HIS A 265 -20.07 -3.22 -1.03
C HIS A 265 -20.55 -2.06 -0.13
N VAL A 266 -21.86 -1.85 0.02
CA VAL A 266 -22.41 -0.76 0.87
C VAL A 266 -22.26 -1.07 2.36
N ASN A 267 -22.50 -2.30 2.79
CA ASN A 267 -22.30 -2.71 4.19
C ASN A 267 -20.81 -2.68 4.63
N VAL A 268 -19.89 -2.80 3.68
CA VAL A 268 -18.44 -2.78 3.90
C VAL A 268 -17.88 -1.35 4.06
N ARG A 269 -18.54 -0.32 3.51
CA ARG A 269 -18.10 1.10 3.61
C ARG A 269 -18.11 1.68 5.03
N GLY A 270 -18.78 1.04 5.99
CA GLY A 270 -18.80 1.45 7.40
C GLY A 270 -17.54 1.10 8.20
N SER A 271 -16.61 0.30 7.65
CA SER A 271 -15.38 -0.12 8.35
C SER A 271 -14.17 -0.01 7.43
N SER A 272 -13.26 0.92 7.72
CA SER A 272 -12.05 1.22 6.93
C SER A 272 -11.04 0.05 6.82
N SER A 273 -11.30 -1.10 7.45
CA SER A 273 -10.44 -2.29 7.41
C SER A 273 -10.98 -3.46 6.56
N SER A 274 -12.27 -3.45 6.18
CA SER A 274 -12.96 -4.62 5.62
C SER A 274 -12.72 -4.83 4.12
N THR A 275 -12.41 -3.78 3.36
CA THR A 275 -12.21 -3.88 1.89
C THR A 275 -10.99 -4.73 1.51
N SER A 276 -9.95 -4.74 2.34
CA SER A 276 -8.75 -5.58 2.10
C SER A 276 -8.98 -7.05 2.49
N LYS A 277 -9.74 -7.32 3.57
CA LYS A 277 -10.14 -8.67 3.98
C LYS A 277 -11.07 -9.32 2.95
N ALA A 278 -12.03 -8.56 2.41
CA ALA A 278 -12.96 -9.04 1.39
C ALA A 278 -12.30 -9.33 0.02
N LYS A 279 -11.21 -8.63 -0.33
CA LYS A 279 -10.39 -8.93 -1.52
C LYS A 279 -9.38 -10.08 -1.32
N ALA A 280 -9.18 -10.55 -0.09
CA ALA A 280 -8.24 -11.63 0.26
C ALA A 280 -8.91 -13.02 0.34
N ALA A 281 -10.24 -13.09 0.30
CA ALA A 281 -11.01 -14.31 0.25
C ALA A 281 -10.92 -14.99 -1.12
N PRO A 282 -11.12 -16.32 -1.22
CA PRO A 282 -11.20 -17.00 -2.51
C PRO A 282 -12.32 -16.40 -3.37
N ALA A 283 -12.12 -16.32 -4.68
CA ALA A 283 -13.08 -15.72 -5.60
C ALA A 283 -13.68 -16.75 -6.56
N PHE A 284 -14.92 -16.48 -6.99
CA PHE A 284 -15.55 -17.16 -8.13
C PHE A 284 -15.53 -16.25 -9.35
N GLN A 285 -15.07 -16.74 -10.49
CA GLN A 285 -15.06 -16.00 -11.75
C GLN A 285 -15.64 -16.85 -12.88
N GLU A 286 -16.71 -16.37 -13.51
CA GLU A 286 -17.22 -16.94 -14.77
C GLU A 286 -16.63 -16.18 -15.96
N MET A 287 -16.15 -16.93 -16.95
CA MET A 287 -15.64 -16.41 -18.20
C MET A 287 -16.13 -17.27 -19.36
N GLU A 288 -16.37 -16.66 -20.52
CA GLU A 288 -16.71 -17.43 -21.72
C GLU A 288 -15.46 -18.06 -22.33
N LEU A 289 -15.56 -19.35 -22.65
CA LEU A 289 -14.55 -20.07 -23.40
C LEU A 289 -14.61 -19.56 -24.85
N GLY A 290 -13.89 -18.48 -25.12
CA GLY A 290 -13.93 -17.78 -26.42
C GLY A 290 -13.67 -18.71 -27.61
N THR A 291 -14.02 -18.25 -28.82
CA THR A 291 -14.01 -19.08 -30.04
C THR A 291 -12.62 -19.45 -30.57
N LYS A 292 -11.54 -18.95 -29.96
CA LYS A 292 -10.15 -19.17 -30.38
C LYS A 292 -9.34 -19.82 -29.26
N PHE A 293 -8.56 -20.83 -29.60
CA PHE A 293 -7.81 -21.67 -28.66
C PHE A 293 -6.71 -20.93 -27.87
N SER A 294 -6.08 -19.90 -28.45
CA SER A 294 -5.14 -19.02 -27.74
C SER A 294 -5.81 -18.22 -26.61
N ALA A 295 -7.14 -18.02 -26.68
CA ALA A 295 -7.88 -17.36 -25.63
C ALA A 295 -7.93 -18.21 -24.36
N LEU A 296 -8.11 -19.54 -24.47
CA LEU A 296 -8.09 -20.46 -23.33
C LEU A 296 -6.75 -20.38 -22.58
N GLN A 297 -5.63 -20.51 -23.30
CA GLN A 297 -4.29 -20.45 -22.71
C GLN A 297 -4.06 -19.13 -21.95
N HIS A 298 -4.32 -17.99 -22.60
CA HIS A 298 -4.18 -16.67 -21.99
C HIS A 298 -5.09 -16.51 -20.76
N LEU A 299 -6.30 -17.05 -20.82
CA LEU A 299 -7.31 -16.95 -19.77
C LEU A 299 -6.91 -17.78 -18.55
N VAL A 300 -6.44 -19.02 -18.75
CA VAL A 300 -5.88 -19.87 -17.68
C VAL A 300 -4.70 -19.19 -16.99
N VAL A 301 -3.72 -18.69 -17.77
CA VAL A 301 -2.55 -18.00 -17.22
C VAL A 301 -2.98 -16.78 -16.40
N LYS A 302 -3.89 -15.96 -16.92
CA LYS A 302 -4.42 -14.78 -16.22
C LYS A 302 -5.12 -15.15 -14.91
N MET A 303 -5.96 -16.19 -14.90
CA MET A 303 -6.69 -16.61 -13.70
C MET A 303 -5.75 -17.11 -12.61
N VAL A 304 -4.72 -17.88 -13.01
CA VAL A 304 -3.71 -18.39 -12.09
C VAL A 304 -2.86 -17.25 -11.51
N THR A 305 -2.40 -16.31 -12.35
CA THR A 305 -1.64 -15.15 -11.85
C THR A 305 -2.47 -14.26 -10.93
N SER A 306 -3.73 -13.97 -11.27
CA SER A 306 -4.66 -13.24 -10.38
C SER A 306 -4.92 -13.98 -9.06
N SER A 307 -4.94 -15.31 -9.08
CA SER A 307 -5.13 -16.11 -7.85
C SER A 307 -3.89 -16.10 -6.96
N ALA A 308 -2.69 -16.11 -7.55
CA ALA A 308 -1.45 -15.89 -6.81
C ALA A 308 -1.39 -14.48 -6.20
N SER A 309 -1.85 -13.47 -6.92
CA SER A 309 -2.00 -12.11 -6.41
C SER A 309 -2.89 -12.05 -5.16
N ARG A 310 -4.06 -12.69 -5.20
CA ARG A 310 -4.98 -12.76 -4.04
C ARG A 310 -4.35 -13.48 -2.86
N THR A 311 -3.69 -14.61 -3.11
CA THR A 311 -2.96 -15.35 -2.07
C THR A 311 -1.88 -14.48 -1.43
N ALA A 312 -1.14 -13.70 -2.21
CA ALA A 312 -0.12 -12.77 -1.70
C ALA A 312 -0.71 -11.73 -0.74
N VAL A 313 -1.85 -11.14 -1.11
CA VAL A 313 -2.59 -10.18 -0.27
C VAL A 313 -3.04 -10.83 1.05
N ARG A 314 -3.58 -12.05 0.97
CA ARG A 314 -4.02 -12.83 2.14
C ARG A 314 -2.86 -13.14 3.11
N LEU A 315 -1.73 -13.62 2.57
CA LEU A 315 -0.56 -13.94 3.38
C LEU A 315 0.02 -12.69 4.06
N SER A 316 0.03 -11.53 3.39
CA SER A 316 0.43 -10.26 4.02
C SER A 316 -0.46 -9.87 5.20
N ALA A 317 -1.77 -10.10 5.10
CA ALA A 317 -2.71 -9.84 6.19
C ALA A 317 -2.50 -10.80 7.38
N GLN A 318 -2.21 -12.08 7.10
CA GLN A 318 -1.91 -13.10 8.12
C GLN A 318 -0.56 -12.88 8.81
N GLU A 319 0.52 -12.54 8.10
CA GLU A 319 1.83 -12.24 8.72
C GLU A 319 1.74 -11.08 9.72
N THR A 320 0.89 -10.08 9.43
CA THR A 320 0.62 -8.96 10.35
C THR A 320 -0.05 -9.45 11.65
N TYR A 321 -0.87 -10.51 11.58
CA TYR A 321 -1.55 -11.14 12.70
C TYR A 321 -0.67 -12.15 13.45
N ASP A 322 0.11 -12.97 12.74
CA ASP A 322 0.97 -13.98 13.35
C ASP A 322 2.21 -13.37 14.02
N SER A 323 2.73 -12.24 13.53
CA SER A 323 3.70 -11.42 14.26
C SER A 323 3.15 -10.90 15.61
N LEU A 324 1.82 -10.83 15.77
CA LEU A 324 1.19 -10.54 17.07
C LEU A 324 1.18 -11.77 18.00
N LYS A 325 1.11 -13.01 17.46
CA LYS A 325 1.01 -14.28 18.20
C LYS A 325 2.34 -15.01 18.45
N THR A 326 3.34 -14.91 17.58
CA THR A 326 4.58 -15.73 17.58
C THR A 326 5.61 -15.41 18.68
N LYS A 327 5.16 -14.91 19.84
CA LYS A 327 5.84 -15.16 21.13
C LYS A 327 5.27 -16.35 21.91
N ARG A 328 4.32 -17.11 21.35
CA ARG A 328 3.94 -18.43 21.86
C ARG A 328 4.24 -19.49 20.79
N ARG A 329 5.26 -20.29 21.06
CA ARG A 329 5.76 -21.43 20.25
C ARG A 329 4.69 -22.52 20.10
N GLY A 330 4.80 -23.30 19.02
CA GLY A 330 4.43 -24.71 19.00
C GLY A 330 3.62 -25.13 17.79
N ILE A 331 4.18 -26.03 16.99
CA ILE A 331 3.55 -26.71 15.85
C ILE A 331 2.39 -27.56 16.36
N GLU A 332 1.17 -27.29 15.88
CA GLU A 332 0.14 -28.30 15.56
C GLU A 332 -0.95 -27.64 14.70
N LEU A 333 -1.24 -28.26 13.55
CA LEU A 333 -2.41 -27.97 12.72
C LEU A 333 -3.67 -28.42 13.45
N ARG A 334 -4.32 -27.53 14.21
CA ARG A 334 -5.70 -27.73 14.70
C ARG A 334 -6.49 -26.41 14.69
N GLU A 335 -7.74 -26.54 14.23
CA GLU A 335 -8.87 -25.62 14.18
C GLU A 335 -8.65 -24.14 14.56
N ILE A 336 -8.97 -23.28 13.58
CA ILE A 336 -9.16 -21.85 13.75
C ILE A 336 -10.34 -21.62 14.69
N ARG A 337 -10.06 -21.28 15.96
CA ARG A 337 -11.00 -20.50 16.77
C ARG A 337 -10.85 -19.04 16.35
N GLU A 338 -11.95 -18.47 15.88
CA GLU A 338 -12.13 -17.05 15.64
C GLU A 338 -12.13 -16.33 16.99
N ASP A 339 -10.94 -15.97 17.48
CA ASP A 339 -10.84 -14.94 18.52
C ASP A 339 -11.05 -13.58 17.83
N GLU A 340 -12.30 -13.13 17.81
CA GLU A 340 -12.67 -11.75 17.52
C GLU A 340 -11.88 -10.83 18.48
N ASP A 341 -11.20 -9.82 17.94
CA ASP A 341 -10.47 -8.83 18.74
C ASP A 341 -11.51 -7.92 19.42
N ASP A 342 -11.97 -8.33 20.61
CA ASP A 342 -13.04 -7.73 21.44
C ASP A 342 -12.81 -6.25 21.86
N ASN A 343 -11.83 -5.54 21.28
CA ASN A 343 -11.54 -4.13 21.55
C ASN A 343 -11.46 -3.30 20.26
N ALA A 344 -12.50 -3.32 19.44
CA ALA A 344 -12.65 -2.33 18.38
C ALA A 344 -12.87 -0.94 19.02
N GLU A 345 -11.89 -0.04 18.90
CA GLU A 345 -12.07 1.34 19.37
C GLU A 345 -13.30 1.97 18.71
N LEU A 346 -14.14 2.63 19.51
CA LEU A 346 -15.32 3.35 19.03
C LEU A 346 -14.87 4.47 18.09
N LEU A 347 -15.20 4.35 16.80
CA LEU A 347 -14.80 5.32 15.78
C LEU A 347 -15.72 6.56 15.78
N GLU A 348 -15.12 7.72 15.47
CA GLU A 348 -15.82 8.98 15.26
C GLU A 348 -16.67 8.89 13.99
N THR A 349 -17.96 9.11 14.15
CA THR A 349 -18.95 9.07 13.06
C THR A 349 -19.41 10.46 12.66
N ALA A 350 -19.17 11.47 13.51
CA ALA A 350 -19.50 12.85 13.20
C ALA A 350 -18.53 13.43 12.15
N PRO A 351 -19.03 14.25 11.21
CA PRO A 351 -18.18 14.96 10.26
C PRO A 351 -17.22 15.91 11.00
N PRO A 352 -15.98 16.11 10.48
CA PRO A 352 -14.97 16.89 11.18
C PRO A 352 -15.32 18.37 11.28
N GLN A 353 -15.20 18.94 12.48
CA GLN A 353 -15.50 20.36 12.76
C GLN A 353 -14.22 21.20 12.79
N TRP A 354 -13.58 21.39 11.63
CA TRP A 354 -12.29 22.06 11.51
C TRP A 354 -12.26 23.50 12.08
N ASN A 355 -13.39 24.20 12.04
CA ASN A 355 -13.50 25.58 12.52
C ASN A 355 -13.84 25.71 14.01
N SER A 356 -14.11 24.59 14.70
CA SER A 356 -14.49 24.58 16.11
C SER A 356 -13.31 24.15 16.99
N SER A 357 -12.67 25.12 17.64
CA SER A 357 -11.49 24.85 18.48
C SER A 357 -11.78 23.93 19.67
N SER A 358 -12.99 23.97 20.22
CA SER A 358 -13.44 23.15 21.35
C SER A 358 -13.74 21.69 20.97
N TRP A 359 -13.91 21.41 19.67
CA TRP A 359 -14.13 20.04 19.20
C TRP A 359 -12.87 19.17 19.32
N PHE A 360 -11.69 19.80 19.24
CA PHE A 360 -10.40 19.18 19.50
C PHE A 360 -10.10 19.22 21.01
N ASP A 361 -10.46 18.14 21.69
CA ASP A 361 -10.47 18.02 23.15
C ASP A 361 -9.10 17.69 23.76
N HIS A 362 -8.10 17.31 22.96
CA HIS A 362 -6.74 17.03 23.44
C HIS A 362 -5.72 18.03 22.91
N VAL A 363 -4.91 18.62 23.80
CA VAL A 363 -3.78 19.47 23.44
C VAL A 363 -2.47 18.77 23.80
N LEU A 364 -1.58 18.64 22.83
CA LEU A 364 -0.28 17.97 22.95
C LEU A 364 0.84 18.96 22.64
N ARG A 365 1.85 19.05 23.50
CA ARG A 365 3.14 19.64 23.14
C ARG A 365 4.09 18.54 22.73
N VAL A 366 4.59 18.65 21.51
CA VAL A 366 5.38 17.60 20.88
C VAL A 366 6.69 18.15 20.35
N GLU A 367 7.70 17.28 20.38
CA GLU A 367 8.89 17.42 19.58
C GLU A 367 8.68 16.65 18.28
N GLY A 368 8.76 17.36 17.16
CA GLY A 368 8.58 16.82 15.82
C GLY A 368 9.91 16.66 15.11
N PHE A 369 10.00 15.63 14.28
CA PHE A 369 11.07 15.42 13.32
C PHE A 369 10.44 15.35 11.93
N SER A 370 10.78 16.29 11.06
CA SER A 370 10.23 16.41 9.72
C SER A 370 11.32 16.20 8.68
N PRO A 371 11.03 15.57 7.53
CA PRO A 371 11.99 15.42 6.46
C PRO A 371 12.25 16.79 5.82
N ASP A 372 13.51 17.05 5.49
CA ASP A 372 13.90 18.24 4.74
C ASP A 372 14.14 17.85 3.28
N VAL A 373 13.04 17.75 2.52
CA VAL A 373 13.09 17.38 1.10
C VAL A 373 13.43 18.61 0.28
N VAL A 374 14.71 19.00 0.31
CA VAL A 374 15.25 20.06 -0.55
C VAL A 374 15.52 19.45 -1.93
N HIS A 375 14.85 19.95 -2.96
CA HIS A 375 15.09 19.49 -4.32
C HIS A 375 16.18 20.32 -4.99
N GLY A 376 17.39 19.77 -5.04
CA GLY A 376 18.53 20.31 -5.78
C GLY A 376 19.20 19.25 -6.66
N THR A 377 20.12 19.69 -7.52
CA THR A 377 20.92 18.81 -8.38
C THR A 377 21.70 17.81 -7.53
N GLY A 378 21.53 16.51 -7.79
CA GLY A 378 22.22 15.42 -7.08
C GLY A 378 21.52 14.91 -5.81
N THR A 379 20.48 15.59 -5.31
CA THR A 379 19.80 15.21 -4.05
C THR A 379 19.32 13.76 -4.07
N LEU A 380 18.64 13.33 -5.14
CA LEU A 380 18.14 11.95 -5.24
C LEU A 380 19.30 10.95 -5.28
N ASP A 381 20.41 11.28 -5.96
CA ASP A 381 21.58 10.40 -6.03
C ASP A 381 22.23 10.23 -4.66
N ASP A 382 22.34 11.31 -3.88
CA ASP A 382 22.86 11.28 -2.50
C ASP A 382 21.94 10.46 -1.57
N MET A 383 20.62 10.68 -1.64
CA MET A 383 19.63 9.93 -0.86
C MET A 383 19.65 8.43 -1.20
N MET A 384 19.85 8.08 -2.47
CA MET A 384 20.03 6.70 -2.89
C MET A 384 21.37 6.12 -2.43
N ALA A 385 22.42 6.93 -2.27
CA ALA A 385 23.73 6.47 -1.81
C ALA A 385 23.75 6.19 -0.30
N HIS A 386 23.13 7.04 0.52
CA HIS A 386 23.18 6.89 1.97
C HIS A 386 21.96 7.49 2.69
N ASP A 387 21.45 6.84 3.74
CA ASP A 387 20.27 7.31 4.49
C ASP A 387 20.49 8.64 5.23
N ASP A 388 21.75 9.00 5.52
CA ASP A 388 22.09 10.29 6.11
C ASP A 388 21.87 11.47 5.17
N ALA A 389 21.81 11.24 3.86
CA ALA A 389 21.44 12.29 2.90
C ALA A 389 19.93 12.57 2.92
N ILE A 390 19.12 11.74 3.60
CA ILE A 390 17.71 12.01 3.87
C ILE A 390 17.63 12.90 5.12
N MET A 391 17.83 14.20 4.90
CA MET A 391 17.95 15.21 5.94
C MET A 391 16.65 15.36 6.74
N MET A 392 16.81 15.72 8.01
CA MET A 392 15.71 15.92 8.95
C MET A 392 15.90 17.21 9.71
N SER A 393 14.79 17.85 10.07
CA SER A 393 14.79 19.01 10.95
C SER A 393 13.92 18.77 12.19
N VAL A 394 14.31 19.39 13.29
CA VAL A 394 13.59 19.31 14.57
C VAL A 394 12.65 20.49 14.68
N THR A 395 11.43 20.23 15.16
CA THR A 395 10.44 21.25 15.42
C THR A 395 9.77 21.07 16.77
N GLN A 396 9.29 22.15 17.38
CA GLN A 396 8.35 22.08 18.49
C GLN A 396 6.99 22.53 18.01
N LEU A 397 5.99 21.67 18.21
CA LEU A 397 4.62 21.93 17.81
C LEU A 397 3.69 21.80 19.01
N SER A 398 2.60 22.57 18.94
CA SER A 398 1.43 22.38 19.78
C SER A 398 0.29 21.90 18.88
N ILE A 399 -0.21 20.70 19.16
CA ILE A 399 -1.20 20.01 18.34
C ILE A 399 -2.48 19.87 19.13
N ARG A 400 -3.59 20.28 18.51
CA ARG A 400 -4.95 20.02 18.98
C ARG A 400 -5.47 18.81 18.23
N LYS A 401 -5.82 17.75 18.94
CA LYS A 401 -6.22 16.45 18.40
C LYS A 401 -7.60 16.10 18.94
N ARG A 402 -8.41 15.39 18.13
CA ARG A 402 -9.62 14.71 18.57
C ARG A 402 -9.28 13.42 19.31
N SER A 403 -9.80 13.22 20.52
CA SER A 403 -9.59 12.03 21.33
C SER A 403 -10.08 10.76 20.63
N LYS A 404 -11.28 10.80 20.06
CA LYS A 404 -11.90 9.71 19.32
C LYS A 404 -11.30 9.60 17.90
N PRO A 405 -10.69 8.47 17.52
CA PRO A 405 -10.19 8.27 16.16
C PRO A 405 -11.34 8.10 15.16
N PHE A 406 -11.14 8.53 13.92
CA PHE A 406 -12.15 8.37 12.85
C PHE A 406 -11.88 7.15 11.97
N ALA A 407 -10.65 6.63 11.97
CA ALA A 407 -10.27 5.45 11.22
C ALA A 407 -9.26 4.61 11.98
N GLN A 408 -9.23 3.31 11.67
CA GLN A 408 -8.26 2.39 12.22
C GLN A 408 -7.77 1.42 11.15
N GLY A 409 -6.46 1.18 11.13
CA GLY A 409 -5.83 0.11 10.36
C GLY A 409 -5.50 -1.09 11.24
N ALA A 410 -4.71 -2.02 10.69
CA ALA A 410 -4.23 -3.19 11.43
C ALA A 410 -3.40 -2.81 12.66
N MET A 411 -2.55 -1.77 12.55
CA MET A 411 -1.58 -1.42 13.59
C MET A 411 -1.77 -0.03 14.20
N ARG A 412 -2.46 0.87 13.52
CA ARG A 412 -2.57 2.29 13.89
C ARG A 412 -4.01 2.77 13.91
N VAL A 413 -4.29 3.77 14.73
CA VAL A 413 -5.52 4.55 14.72
C VAL A 413 -5.22 5.96 14.21
N ALA A 414 -6.17 6.57 13.54
CA ALA A 414 -6.06 7.89 12.95
C ALA A 414 -7.10 8.83 13.56
N SER A 415 -6.66 9.98 14.07
CA SER A 415 -7.55 11.00 14.61
C SER A 415 -7.31 12.35 13.95
N TYR A 416 -8.36 13.15 13.84
CA TYR A 416 -8.28 14.50 13.30
C TYR A 416 -7.42 15.41 14.18
N ALA A 417 -6.64 16.28 13.54
CA ALA A 417 -5.76 17.21 14.24
C ALA A 417 -5.58 18.54 13.50
N LEU A 418 -5.22 19.57 14.26
CA LEU A 418 -4.76 20.86 13.80
C LEU A 418 -3.49 21.25 14.55
N THR A 419 -2.58 21.96 13.88
CA THR A 419 -1.53 22.69 14.59
C THR A 419 -2.09 23.97 15.22
N SER A 420 -1.27 24.66 16.01
CA SER A 420 -1.71 25.88 16.68
C SER A 420 -1.85 27.08 15.72
N LEU A 421 -1.05 27.15 14.66
CA LEU A 421 -0.97 28.32 13.78
C LEU A 421 -1.33 28.04 12.32
N SER A 422 -1.65 26.80 11.94
CA SER A 422 -2.15 26.47 10.62
C SER A 422 -3.64 26.12 10.64
N THR A 423 -4.35 26.54 9.60
CA THR A 423 -5.72 26.10 9.32
C THR A 423 -5.77 24.83 8.49
N THR A 424 -4.62 24.31 8.06
CA THR A 424 -4.52 23.08 7.28
C THR A 424 -4.97 21.88 8.14
N PRO A 425 -5.92 21.07 7.66
CA PRO A 425 -6.31 19.82 8.31
C PRO A 425 -5.19 18.79 8.32
N TYR A 426 -4.95 18.16 9.49
CA TYR A 426 -3.98 17.09 9.66
C TYR A 426 -4.62 15.84 10.28
N VAL A 427 -3.87 14.74 10.21
CA VAL A 427 -4.16 13.47 10.87
C VAL A 427 -2.99 13.13 11.78
N VAL A 428 -3.31 12.75 13.02
CA VAL A 428 -2.35 12.11 13.92
C VAL A 428 -2.60 10.61 13.89
N LYS A 429 -1.59 9.83 13.52
CA LYS A 429 -1.61 8.37 13.63
C LYS A 429 -0.85 7.93 14.88
N SER A 430 -1.47 7.04 15.65
CA SER A 430 -0.90 6.45 16.88
C SER A 430 -0.98 4.92 16.78
N TYR A 431 0.01 4.21 17.32
CA TYR A 431 -0.03 2.74 17.34
C TYR A 431 -1.04 2.23 18.37
N LYS A 432 -1.75 1.14 18.04
CA LYS A 432 -2.71 0.48 18.94
C LYS A 432 -2.06 -0.17 20.16
N LYS A 433 -0.77 -0.54 20.05
CA LYS A 433 0.03 -1.17 21.11
C LYS A 433 1.44 -0.58 21.09
N ASP A 434 2.08 -0.46 22.27
CA ASP A 434 3.44 0.09 22.45
C ASP A 434 4.55 -0.84 21.92
N ARG A 435 4.58 -1.07 20.60
CA ARG A 435 5.60 -1.93 19.96
C ARG A 435 6.63 -1.16 19.16
N LYS A 436 6.23 -0.13 18.40
CA LYS A 436 7.14 0.63 17.53
C LYS A 436 7.61 1.91 18.24
N LYS A 437 8.94 2.11 18.23
CA LYS A 437 9.63 3.27 18.82
C LYS A 437 9.78 4.40 17.80
N LEU A 438 10.21 5.57 18.26
CA LEU A 438 10.51 6.73 17.41
C LEU A 438 11.43 6.38 16.22
N ALA A 439 12.40 5.49 16.43
CA ALA A 439 13.28 4.97 15.39
C ALA A 439 12.54 4.36 14.18
N HIS A 440 11.46 3.61 14.42
CA HIS A 440 10.69 2.98 13.33
C HIS A 440 9.93 4.04 12.53
N LEU A 441 9.32 5.00 13.23
CA LEU A 441 8.64 6.13 12.57
C LEU A 441 9.62 6.98 11.76
N ALA A 442 10.83 7.20 12.27
CA ALA A 442 11.87 7.95 11.57
C ALA A 442 12.30 7.23 10.29
N GLU A 443 12.38 5.90 10.30
CA GLU A 443 12.66 5.12 9.10
C GLU A 443 11.50 5.17 8.10
N ASP A 444 10.25 4.96 8.54
CA ASP A 444 9.04 5.10 7.69
C ASP A 444 8.98 6.50 7.03
N MET A 445 9.32 7.55 7.79
CA MET A 445 9.39 8.91 7.29
C MET A 445 10.48 9.09 6.23
N ARG A 446 11.66 8.49 6.42
CA ARG A 446 12.76 8.53 5.44
C ARG A 446 12.41 7.81 4.15
N ILE A 447 11.77 6.65 4.24
CA ILE A 447 11.22 5.91 3.08
C ILE A 447 10.32 6.84 2.27
N GLN A 448 9.36 7.48 2.93
CA GLN A 448 8.42 8.37 2.25
C GLN A 448 9.09 9.60 1.64
N ALA A 449 10.11 10.16 2.30
CA ALA A 449 10.92 11.26 1.77
C ALA A 449 11.70 10.84 0.50
N LEU A 450 12.28 9.64 0.48
CA LEU A 450 12.95 9.10 -0.72
C LEU A 450 11.95 8.85 -1.86
N CYS A 451 10.78 8.28 -1.57
CA CYS A 451 9.70 8.13 -2.56
C CYS A 451 9.31 9.48 -3.17
N LYS A 452 9.25 10.53 -2.34
CA LYS A 452 8.94 11.89 -2.78
C LYS A 452 10.05 12.49 -3.67
N ALA A 453 11.32 12.23 -3.36
CA ALA A 453 12.44 12.63 -4.21
C ALA A 453 12.37 11.97 -5.60
N PHE A 454 12.03 10.67 -5.67
CA PHE A 454 11.75 10.02 -6.95
C PHE A 454 10.55 10.66 -7.68
N ALA A 455 9.48 11.00 -6.97
CA ALA A 455 8.28 11.59 -7.56
C ALA A 455 8.54 12.96 -8.20
N LEU A 456 9.41 13.78 -7.57
CA LEU A 456 9.85 15.06 -8.13
C LEU A 456 10.50 14.88 -9.51
N GLU A 457 11.51 14.02 -9.61
CA GLU A 457 12.20 13.77 -10.89
C GLU A 457 11.26 13.11 -11.92
N PHE A 458 10.44 12.14 -11.49
CA PHE A 458 9.47 11.48 -12.37
C PHE A 458 8.46 12.46 -12.98
N ASN A 459 7.89 13.36 -12.16
CA ASN A 459 6.94 14.37 -12.62
C ASN A 459 7.59 15.33 -13.62
N ALA A 460 8.85 15.73 -13.37
CA ALA A 460 9.60 16.58 -14.28
C ALA A 460 9.80 15.94 -15.66
N LEU A 461 9.95 14.61 -15.71
CA LEU A 461 10.12 13.85 -16.95
C LEU A 461 8.80 13.59 -17.69
N VAL A 462 7.73 13.26 -16.98
CA VAL A 462 6.47 12.80 -17.57
C VAL A 462 5.48 13.95 -17.86
N GLY A 463 5.55 15.06 -17.11
CA GLY A 463 4.67 16.23 -17.27
C GLY A 463 3.55 16.31 -16.21
N GLU A 464 2.90 17.49 -16.17
CA GLU A 464 2.05 17.96 -15.06
C GLU A 464 0.67 17.28 -14.94
N GLU A 465 0.09 16.77 -16.04
CA GLU A 465 -1.25 16.16 -16.00
C GLU A 465 -1.26 14.97 -15.03
N SER A 466 -1.97 15.13 -13.91
CA SER A 466 -2.04 14.15 -12.81
C SER A 466 -0.67 13.84 -12.18
N SER A 467 0.07 14.87 -11.78
CA SER A 467 1.36 14.76 -11.08
C SER A 467 1.25 13.93 -9.78
N LEU A 468 2.10 12.91 -9.66
CA LEU A 468 2.13 12.02 -8.50
C LEU A 468 2.83 12.71 -7.33
N ASP A 469 2.24 12.66 -6.14
CA ASP A 469 2.85 13.24 -4.95
C ASP A 469 2.73 12.30 -3.75
N PHE A 470 3.67 12.39 -2.80
CA PHE A 470 3.61 11.73 -1.50
C PHE A 470 3.43 12.77 -0.40
N ILE A 471 2.55 12.51 0.56
CA ILE A 471 2.43 13.35 1.73
C ILE A 471 3.78 13.48 2.47
N ALA A 472 3.96 14.58 3.21
CA ALA A 472 5.06 14.70 4.15
C ALA A 472 4.61 14.17 5.51
N THR A 473 5.33 13.21 6.08
CA THR A 473 5.07 12.70 7.43
C THR A 473 6.06 13.31 8.41
N THR A 474 5.59 13.70 9.58
CA THR A 474 6.43 14.20 10.68
C THR A 474 6.30 13.25 11.87
N CYS A 475 7.42 12.73 12.37
CA CYS A 475 7.44 11.90 13.56
C CYS A 475 7.32 12.78 14.79
N LEU A 476 6.50 12.39 15.76
CA LEU A 476 6.23 13.16 16.97
C LEU A 476 6.62 12.36 18.20
N LYS A 477 7.23 13.05 19.16
CA LYS A 477 7.44 12.58 20.53
C LYS A 477 6.72 13.51 21.50
N VAL A 478 5.80 12.97 22.29
CA VAL A 478 5.02 13.74 23.26
C VAL A 478 5.92 14.18 24.43
N LYS A 479 5.95 15.49 24.70
CA LYS A 479 6.62 16.09 25.86
C LYS A 479 5.64 16.30 27.00
N THR A 480 4.48 16.88 26.71
CA THR A 480 3.39 17.10 27.68
C THR A 480 2.02 16.93 27.03
N GLY A 481 1.06 16.39 27.80
CA GLY A 481 -0.32 16.17 27.36
C GLY A 481 -0.98 15.00 28.13
N PRO A 482 -2.25 14.66 27.81
CA PRO A 482 -2.96 13.54 28.41
C PRO A 482 -2.46 12.16 27.98
N ALA A 483 -1.62 12.07 26.95
CA ALA A 483 -0.93 10.83 26.57
C ALA A 483 0.26 10.53 27.50
N SER A 484 0.73 9.28 27.53
CA SER A 484 1.97 8.93 28.24
C SER A 484 3.11 9.86 27.81
N LYS A 485 3.87 10.37 28.79
CA LYS A 485 5.15 11.02 28.49
C LYS A 485 5.98 10.02 27.66
N ASP A 486 6.62 10.52 26.61
CA ASP A 486 7.36 9.73 25.61
C ASP A 486 6.54 8.91 24.61
N ALA A 487 5.21 9.04 24.56
CA ALA A 487 4.40 8.46 23.49
C ALA A 487 4.86 8.97 22.11
N VAL A 488 4.91 8.07 21.12
CA VAL A 488 5.33 8.37 19.76
C VAL A 488 4.16 8.31 18.79
N MET A 489 4.11 9.25 17.85
CA MET A 489 3.01 9.39 16.88
C MET A 489 3.56 9.90 15.55
N SER A 490 2.75 9.87 14.50
CA SER A 490 3.06 10.59 13.26
C SER A 490 1.98 11.62 12.94
N LEU A 491 2.39 12.73 12.35
CA LEU A 491 1.53 13.78 11.82
C LEU A 491 1.66 13.82 10.29
N GLU A 492 0.53 13.89 9.62
CA GLU A 492 0.46 13.97 8.15
C GLU A 492 -0.73 14.83 7.72
N PRO A 493 -0.69 15.46 6.53
CA PRO A 493 -1.85 16.15 5.96
C PRO A 493 -3.06 15.23 5.87
N PHE A 494 -4.24 15.76 6.19
CA PHE A 494 -5.49 15.04 5.95
C PHE A 494 -5.75 14.91 4.45
N ILE A 495 -5.95 13.67 3.99
CA ILE A 495 -6.36 13.35 2.62
C ILE A 495 -7.81 12.86 2.63
N GLY A 496 -8.52 13.04 1.52
CA GLY A 496 -9.96 12.75 1.41
C GLY A 496 -10.33 11.27 1.61
N THR A 497 -11.58 10.93 1.34
CA THR A 497 -12.14 9.60 1.68
C THR A 497 -12.13 8.59 0.53
N SER A 498 -11.90 9.01 -0.72
CA SER A 498 -11.86 8.15 -1.91
C SER A 498 -10.49 7.46 -2.07
N TYR A 499 -10.16 6.58 -1.13
CA TYR A 499 -8.89 5.89 -1.08
C TYR A 499 -8.77 4.80 -2.15
N VAL A 500 -7.67 4.81 -2.91
CA VAL A 500 -7.38 3.82 -3.95
C VAL A 500 -5.98 3.26 -3.73
N LYS A 501 -5.84 1.93 -3.82
CA LYS A 501 -4.55 1.23 -3.89
C LYS A 501 -4.30 0.84 -5.34
N TYR A 502 -3.20 1.32 -5.91
CA TYR A 502 -2.84 1.13 -7.32
C TYR A 502 -1.95 -0.09 -7.53
N ASN A 503 -1.03 -0.34 -6.61
CA ASN A 503 -0.28 -1.59 -6.53
C ASN A 503 0.08 -1.93 -5.08
N GLY A 504 0.59 -3.13 -4.86
CA GLY A 504 0.99 -3.63 -3.55
C GLY A 504 2.50 -3.77 -3.42
N ASN A 505 2.96 -4.01 -2.19
CA ASN A 505 4.35 -4.44 -1.94
C ASN A 505 4.60 -5.93 -2.27
N LYS A 506 3.56 -6.69 -2.58
CA LYS A 506 3.63 -8.03 -3.18
C LYS A 506 2.96 -8.02 -4.57
N ASN A 507 2.58 -9.18 -5.07
CA ASN A 507 1.94 -9.43 -6.36
C ASN A 507 0.54 -8.78 -6.52
N TYR A 508 0.35 -7.48 -6.34
CA TYR A 508 -0.94 -6.82 -6.54
C TYR A 508 -0.82 -5.62 -7.47
N VAL A 509 -1.69 -5.60 -8.49
CA VAL A 509 -1.93 -4.48 -9.40
C VAL A 509 -3.44 -4.25 -9.46
N ASN A 510 -3.86 -2.99 -9.50
CA ASN A 510 -5.27 -2.66 -9.58
C ASN A 510 -5.80 -2.79 -11.01
N ASP A 511 -6.26 -4.00 -11.35
CA ASP A 511 -6.86 -4.33 -12.64
C ASP A 511 -8.35 -3.96 -12.74
N ASP A 512 -8.94 -3.37 -11.69
CA ASP A 512 -10.33 -2.87 -11.73
C ASP A 512 -10.41 -1.54 -12.52
N ILE A 513 -9.29 -0.81 -12.62
CA ILE A 513 -9.16 0.46 -13.35
C ILE A 513 -7.95 0.47 -14.30
N PRO A 514 -7.85 -0.49 -15.24
CA PRO A 514 -6.65 -0.69 -16.05
C PRO A 514 -6.39 0.45 -17.05
N ASN A 515 -7.46 1.16 -17.44
CA ASN A 515 -7.41 2.30 -18.36
C ASN A 515 -7.31 3.65 -17.65
N ASP A 516 -7.34 3.69 -16.32
CA ASP A 516 -7.17 4.92 -15.56
C ASP A 516 -5.75 5.47 -15.75
N GLY A 517 -5.66 6.75 -16.15
CA GLY A 517 -4.38 7.38 -16.46
C GLY A 517 -3.45 7.48 -15.25
N PHE A 518 -3.99 7.65 -14.04
CA PHE A 518 -3.18 7.69 -12.83
C PHE A 518 -2.69 6.29 -12.44
N ASN A 519 -3.53 5.25 -12.55
CA ASN A 519 -3.11 3.87 -12.31
C ASN A 519 -1.93 3.47 -13.21
N LYS A 520 -2.01 3.76 -14.51
CA LYS A 520 -0.90 3.53 -15.44
C LYS A 520 0.37 4.31 -15.05
N ARG A 521 0.21 5.57 -14.66
CA ARG A 521 1.33 6.41 -14.16
C ARG A 521 1.94 5.83 -12.89
N ALA A 522 1.15 5.31 -11.96
CA ALA A 522 1.63 4.66 -10.73
C ALA A 522 2.45 3.39 -11.03
N GLN A 523 2.01 2.55 -11.98
CA GLN A 523 2.79 1.39 -12.41
C GLN A 523 4.12 1.79 -13.05
N ALA A 524 4.09 2.82 -13.90
CA ALA A 524 5.29 3.35 -14.55
C ALA A 524 6.24 4.04 -13.56
N PHE A 525 5.72 4.70 -12.52
CA PHE A 525 6.52 5.27 -11.44
C PHE A 525 7.30 4.18 -10.70
N SER A 526 6.64 3.08 -10.34
CA SER A 526 7.30 1.95 -9.67
C SER A 526 8.44 1.38 -10.53
N HIS A 527 8.19 1.16 -11.84
CA HIS A 527 9.21 0.73 -12.80
C HIS A 527 10.35 1.77 -12.94
N PHE A 528 10.02 3.06 -13.03
CA PHE A 528 10.98 4.15 -13.10
C PHE A 528 11.92 4.14 -11.91
N THR A 529 11.45 3.93 -10.68
CA THR A 529 12.32 3.92 -9.49
C THR A 529 13.37 2.80 -9.55
N PHE A 530 13.00 1.63 -10.09
CA PHE A 530 13.92 0.53 -10.33
C PHE A 530 14.97 0.86 -11.40
N GLU A 531 14.53 1.39 -12.53
CA GLU A 531 15.44 1.78 -13.62
C GLU A 531 16.38 2.93 -13.19
N ARG A 532 15.83 3.98 -12.56
CA ARG A 532 16.56 5.18 -12.13
C ARG A 532 17.58 4.90 -11.04
N SER A 533 17.32 3.91 -10.20
CA SER A 533 18.22 3.48 -9.14
C SER A 533 19.24 2.42 -9.59
N GLN A 534 19.19 1.98 -10.84
CA GLN A 534 19.99 0.88 -11.39
C GLN A 534 19.77 -0.43 -10.62
N GLY A 535 18.51 -0.75 -10.31
CA GLY A 535 18.12 -1.98 -9.64
C GLY A 535 18.32 -2.01 -8.13
N ARG A 536 18.64 -0.87 -7.51
CA ARG A 536 18.87 -0.76 -6.06
C ARG A 536 17.59 -0.55 -5.24
N PHE A 537 16.60 0.10 -5.80
CA PHE A 537 15.34 0.47 -5.13
C PHE A 537 14.13 0.22 -6.02
N LEU A 538 13.03 -0.25 -5.44
CA LEU A 538 11.72 -0.30 -6.09
C LEU A 538 10.67 0.24 -5.13
N VAL A 539 10.06 1.38 -5.49
CA VAL A 539 8.94 1.93 -4.74
C VAL A 539 7.66 1.22 -5.17
N CYS A 540 6.86 0.79 -4.20
CA CYS A 540 5.60 0.08 -4.39
C CYS A 540 4.62 0.41 -3.24
N ASP A 541 3.53 -0.35 -3.15
CA ASP A 541 2.42 -0.05 -2.24
C ASP A 541 1.84 1.34 -2.47
N LEU A 542 1.68 1.72 -3.74
CA LEU A 542 1.19 3.03 -4.13
C LEU A 542 -0.30 3.14 -3.85
N GLN A 543 -0.65 3.97 -2.86
CA GLN A 543 -2.01 4.11 -2.37
C GLN A 543 -2.27 5.51 -1.83
N GLY A 544 -3.51 6.00 -1.97
CA GLY A 544 -3.86 7.35 -1.56
C GLY A 544 -5.17 7.86 -2.17
N VAL A 545 -5.29 9.17 -2.33
CA VAL A 545 -6.51 9.83 -2.82
C VAL A 545 -6.15 10.72 -4.01
N GLY A 546 -6.71 10.40 -5.17
CA GLY A 546 -6.36 11.08 -6.42
C GLY A 546 -4.86 10.94 -6.67
N SER A 547 -4.15 12.07 -6.80
CA SER A 547 -2.72 12.07 -7.06
C SER A 547 -1.82 12.14 -5.82
N LEU A 548 -2.40 12.20 -4.62
CA LEU A 548 -1.68 12.31 -3.35
C LEU A 548 -1.64 10.96 -2.63
N LEU A 549 -0.45 10.40 -2.52
CA LEU A 549 -0.15 9.08 -1.99
C LEU A 549 0.40 9.13 -0.56
N THR A 550 0.24 8.03 0.18
CA THR A 550 0.67 7.87 1.58
C THR A 550 1.15 6.45 1.84
N ASP A 551 1.99 6.28 2.86
CA ASP A 551 2.45 4.97 3.36
C ASP A 551 3.02 4.05 2.25
N PRO A 552 3.98 4.51 1.41
CA PRO A 552 4.61 3.65 0.40
C PRO A 552 5.55 2.62 1.04
N ALA A 553 5.87 1.58 0.27
CA ALA A 553 6.93 0.63 0.60
C ALA A 553 8.12 0.77 -0.38
N ILE A 554 9.32 0.46 0.11
CA ILE A 554 10.53 0.35 -0.72
C ILE A 554 11.10 -1.06 -0.56
N HIS A 555 11.29 -1.73 -1.69
CA HIS A 555 12.18 -2.90 -1.77
C HIS A 555 13.57 -2.43 -2.15
N THR A 556 14.60 -3.02 -1.53
CA THR A 556 15.98 -2.67 -1.84
C THR A 556 16.88 -3.89 -1.94
N SER A 557 17.87 -3.84 -2.82
CA SER A 557 18.89 -4.89 -2.95
C SER A 557 19.90 -4.89 -1.80
N ASP A 558 19.99 -3.78 -1.06
CA ASP A 558 20.91 -3.61 0.05
C ASP A 558 20.24 -3.99 1.38
N PRO A 559 20.65 -5.09 2.04
CA PRO A 559 20.03 -5.55 3.27
C PRO A 559 20.25 -4.59 4.45
N GLU A 560 21.18 -3.63 4.36
CA GLU A 560 21.45 -2.63 5.40
C GLU A 560 20.49 -1.43 5.34
N ARG A 561 19.81 -1.23 4.21
CA ARG A 561 18.89 -0.11 3.99
C ARG A 561 17.48 -0.47 4.46
N PHE A 562 16.88 0.43 5.25
CA PHE A 562 15.49 0.33 5.72
C PHE A 562 15.15 -0.98 6.46
N LYS A 563 16.01 -1.37 7.42
CA LYS A 563 15.94 -2.65 8.17
C LYS A 563 14.77 -2.74 9.16
N LEU A 564 14.23 -1.62 9.61
CA LEU A 564 13.10 -1.57 10.55
C LEU A 564 11.74 -1.65 9.83
N SER A 565 11.74 -1.62 8.50
CA SER A 565 10.55 -1.67 7.67
C SER A 565 10.12 -3.10 7.38
N ASP A 566 8.97 -3.48 7.92
CA ASP A 566 8.39 -4.82 7.72
C ASP A 566 7.87 -5.04 6.29
N THR A 567 7.75 -3.98 5.49
CA THR A 567 7.21 -4.03 4.11
C THR A 567 8.28 -4.26 3.06
N ASN A 568 9.56 -4.14 3.41
CA ASN A 568 10.71 -4.40 2.54
C ASN A 568 10.93 -5.92 2.38
N LEU A 569 10.73 -6.42 1.17
CA LEU A 569 10.91 -7.83 0.82
C LEU A 569 12.26 -8.11 0.12
N GLY A 570 13.11 -7.08 0.04
CA GLY A 570 14.39 -7.15 -0.66
C GLY A 570 14.22 -7.52 -2.14
N LYS A 571 15.14 -8.33 -2.66
CA LYS A 571 15.13 -8.78 -4.07
C LYS A 571 13.87 -9.57 -4.45
N GLU A 572 13.23 -10.26 -3.50
CA GLU A 572 11.98 -10.99 -3.75
C GLU A 572 10.84 -10.03 -4.09
N GLY A 573 10.87 -8.82 -3.53
CA GLY A 573 9.95 -7.75 -3.87
C GLY A 573 10.05 -7.31 -5.34
N PHE A 574 11.26 -7.34 -5.93
CA PHE A 574 11.45 -7.05 -7.35
C PHE A 574 10.81 -8.10 -8.24
N LYS A 575 10.92 -9.39 -7.86
CA LYS A 575 10.27 -10.50 -8.56
C LYS A 575 8.75 -10.33 -8.59
N PHE A 576 8.14 -10.00 -7.45
CA PHE A 576 6.70 -9.74 -7.38
C PHE A 576 6.27 -8.60 -8.31
N PHE A 577 7.01 -7.49 -8.32
CA PHE A 577 6.70 -6.38 -9.21
C PHE A 577 6.77 -6.78 -10.68
N PHE A 578 7.90 -7.34 -11.13
CA PHE A 578 8.10 -7.64 -12.55
C PHE A 578 7.26 -8.81 -13.06
N GLN A 579 6.80 -9.70 -12.17
CA GLN A 579 5.83 -10.73 -12.54
C GLN A 579 4.46 -10.12 -12.88
N ALA A 580 4.02 -9.12 -12.12
CA ALA A 580 2.72 -8.47 -12.31
C ALA A 580 2.76 -7.31 -13.32
N HIS A 581 3.93 -6.70 -13.53
CA HIS A 581 4.07 -5.47 -14.30
C HIS A 581 4.04 -5.73 -15.81
N ALA A 582 3.15 -5.02 -16.50
CA ALA A 582 3.22 -4.79 -17.93
C ALA A 582 3.56 -3.32 -18.20
N CYS A 583 4.57 -3.08 -19.04
CA CYS A 583 4.94 -1.73 -19.44
C CYS A 583 3.76 -1.05 -20.18
N ASN A 584 3.58 0.23 -19.92
CA ASN A 584 2.54 1.06 -20.54
C ASN A 584 3.16 2.28 -21.25
N GLU A 585 2.31 3.18 -21.75
CA GLU A 585 2.74 4.36 -22.51
C GLU A 585 3.74 5.26 -21.77
N PHE A 586 3.68 5.33 -20.43
CA PHE A 586 4.62 6.11 -19.63
C PHE A 586 5.97 5.40 -19.48
N CYS A 587 5.98 4.08 -19.36
CA CYS A 587 7.23 3.29 -19.40
C CYS A 587 7.95 3.49 -20.75
N VAL A 588 7.20 3.45 -21.85
CA VAL A 588 7.71 3.70 -23.20
C VAL A 588 8.24 5.12 -23.34
N LYS A 589 7.48 6.13 -22.87
CA LYS A 589 7.90 7.55 -22.87
C LYS A 589 9.22 7.77 -22.11
N LEU A 590 9.42 7.04 -21.02
CA LEU A 590 10.64 7.10 -20.21
C LEU A 590 11.77 6.21 -20.73
N ALA A 591 11.53 5.42 -21.79
CA ALA A 591 12.45 4.45 -22.36
C ALA A 591 13.04 3.50 -21.32
N LEU A 592 12.19 2.98 -20.43
CA LEU A 592 12.58 2.00 -19.40
C LEU A 592 12.93 0.66 -20.07
N LYS A 593 14.03 0.03 -19.66
CA LYS A 593 14.59 -1.16 -20.33
C LYS A 593 14.37 -2.44 -19.53
N SER A 594 14.38 -2.36 -18.20
CA SER A 594 14.28 -3.54 -17.34
C SER A 594 12.93 -4.25 -17.54
N ASN A 595 12.94 -5.58 -17.57
CA ASN A 595 11.73 -6.40 -17.77
C ASN A 595 11.84 -7.77 -17.08
N LYS A 596 10.74 -8.53 -17.08
CA LYS A 596 10.63 -9.82 -16.40
C LYS A 596 11.74 -10.83 -16.71
N SER A 597 12.23 -10.86 -17.96
CA SER A 597 13.26 -11.83 -18.38
C SER A 597 14.64 -11.56 -17.77
N MET A 598 14.89 -10.33 -17.31
CA MET A 598 16.16 -9.90 -16.74
C MET A 598 16.26 -10.16 -15.23
N VAL A 599 15.13 -10.42 -14.57
CA VAL A 599 15.04 -10.42 -13.10
C VAL A 599 15.72 -11.64 -12.48
N ILE A 600 15.39 -12.83 -12.97
CA ILE A 600 15.97 -14.08 -12.47
C ILE A 600 17.47 -14.19 -12.72
N PRO A 601 18.00 -13.91 -13.93
CA PRO A 601 19.44 -13.93 -14.12
C PRO A 601 20.15 -12.75 -13.44
N GLU A 602 19.41 -11.78 -12.89
CA GLU A 602 19.91 -10.49 -12.39
C GLU A 602 20.78 -9.74 -13.42
N ARG A 603 20.47 -9.90 -14.71
CA ARG A 603 21.20 -9.29 -15.83
C ARG A 603 20.40 -8.14 -16.42
N TYR A 604 20.47 -7.00 -15.75
CA TYR A 604 19.79 -5.79 -16.17
C TYR A 604 20.65 -4.92 -17.07
N THR A 605 20.04 -4.35 -18.09
CA THR A 605 20.59 -3.21 -18.84
C THR A 605 19.81 -1.97 -18.48
N PHE A 606 20.46 -0.99 -17.86
CA PHE A 606 19.80 0.24 -17.44
C PHE A 606 19.97 1.37 -18.46
N ARG A 607 19.13 2.37 -18.33
CA ARG A 607 19.35 3.70 -18.91
C ARG A 607 20.50 4.39 -18.18
N GLU A 608 21.54 4.77 -18.93
CA GLU A 608 22.73 5.43 -18.37
C GLU A 608 22.51 6.91 -18.08
N HIS A 609 21.74 7.61 -18.93
CA HIS A 609 21.61 9.07 -18.89
C HIS A 609 20.16 9.52 -18.68
N TRP A 610 19.90 10.25 -17.60
CA TRP A 610 18.60 10.83 -17.28
C TRP A 610 18.56 12.34 -17.57
N PRO A 611 17.55 12.85 -18.30
CA PRO A 611 17.42 14.28 -18.56
C PRO A 611 17.23 15.05 -17.26
N ARG A 612 18.03 16.09 -17.05
CA ARG A 612 17.91 16.96 -15.87
C ARG A 612 16.84 18.02 -16.13
N LYS A 613 15.81 18.06 -15.29
CA LYS A 613 14.72 19.03 -15.39
C LYS A 613 14.36 19.56 -14.00
N ASP A 614 14.93 20.71 -13.65
CA ASP A 614 14.62 21.41 -12.41
C ASP A 614 13.38 22.28 -12.60
N ILE A 615 12.23 21.64 -12.82
CA ILE A 615 10.95 22.33 -13.03
C ILE A 615 9.96 22.12 -11.89
N THR A 616 10.25 21.20 -10.97
CA THR A 616 9.45 20.90 -9.78
C THR A 616 10.22 21.23 -8.50
N ALA A 617 9.49 21.61 -7.45
CA ALA A 617 10.01 21.79 -6.10
C ALA A 617 8.97 21.36 -5.07
N CYS A 618 9.31 21.38 -3.77
CA CYS A 618 8.35 21.18 -2.70
C CYS A 618 7.88 22.51 -2.12
N CYS A 619 6.63 22.54 -1.66
CA CYS A 619 6.12 23.60 -0.78
C CYS A 619 7.01 23.68 0.46
N SER A 620 7.48 24.88 0.77
CA SER A 620 8.38 25.18 1.88
C SER A 620 7.75 25.03 3.26
N ASN A 621 6.42 24.88 3.37
CA ASN A 621 5.84 24.43 4.61
C ASN A 621 6.25 22.97 4.85
N LYS A 622 7.11 22.73 5.84
CA LYS A 622 7.69 21.41 6.17
C LYS A 622 6.65 20.37 6.59
N LEU A 623 5.47 20.81 7.03
CA LEU A 623 4.34 19.94 7.35
C LEU A 623 3.44 19.64 6.13
N CYS A 624 3.60 20.39 5.05
CA CYS A 624 2.87 20.21 3.80
C CYS A 624 3.69 19.44 2.76
N GLY A 625 4.84 19.98 2.37
CA GLY A 625 5.74 19.39 1.37
C GLY A 625 5.15 19.20 -0.03
N LYS A 626 3.93 19.65 -0.33
CA LYS A 626 3.25 19.43 -1.63
C LYS A 626 4.16 19.77 -2.81
N ILE A 627 4.25 18.89 -3.80
CA ILE A 627 5.04 19.16 -5.01
C ILE A 627 4.36 20.29 -5.78
N VAL A 628 5.17 21.26 -6.22
CA VAL A 628 4.76 22.46 -6.95
C VAL A 628 5.64 22.65 -8.17
N HIS A 629 5.07 23.20 -9.23
CA HIS A 629 5.83 23.52 -10.44
C HIS A 629 6.41 24.93 -10.35
N LEU A 630 7.69 25.08 -10.71
CA LEU A 630 8.42 26.35 -10.57
C LEU A 630 7.86 27.48 -11.43
N ALA A 631 7.15 27.18 -12.51
CA ALA A 631 6.51 28.19 -13.35
C ALA A 631 5.24 28.80 -12.70
N THR A 632 4.56 28.06 -11.82
CA THR A 632 3.27 28.47 -11.23
C THR A 632 3.33 28.72 -9.72
N VAL A 633 4.44 28.34 -9.08
CA VAL A 633 4.65 28.46 -7.63
C VAL A 633 4.60 29.90 -7.14
N LYS A 634 4.05 30.10 -5.93
CA LYS A 634 4.02 31.42 -5.29
C LYS A 634 5.32 31.68 -4.51
N LYS A 635 5.85 32.90 -4.63
CA LYS A 635 7.09 33.35 -3.97
C LYS A 635 6.82 34.64 -3.22
N SER A 636 7.33 34.75 -2.00
CA SER A 636 7.18 35.94 -1.16
C SER A 636 8.40 36.85 -1.28
N THR A 637 8.19 38.16 -1.42
CA THR A 637 9.27 39.15 -1.29
C THR A 637 9.76 39.29 0.16
N LYS A 638 8.87 39.08 1.14
CA LYS A 638 9.19 39.12 2.59
C LYS A 638 9.97 37.89 3.05
N TYR A 639 9.77 36.75 2.40
CA TYR A 639 10.44 35.49 2.68
C TYR A 639 11.05 34.92 1.39
N PRO A 640 12.19 35.48 0.92
CA PRO A 640 12.84 35.03 -0.30
C PRO A 640 13.39 33.60 -0.15
N GLY A 641 13.48 32.86 -1.27
CA GLY A 641 14.00 31.49 -1.29
C GLY A 641 12.97 30.40 -0.93
N PHE A 642 11.73 30.77 -0.58
CA PHE A 642 10.66 29.84 -0.23
C PHE A 642 9.59 29.73 -1.32
N TYR A 643 9.09 28.52 -1.52
CA TYR A 643 8.11 28.13 -2.52
C TYR A 643 6.79 27.72 -1.84
N TRP A 644 5.66 28.25 -2.29
CA TRP A 644 4.39 28.03 -1.62
C TRP A 644 3.34 27.46 -2.57
N CYS A 645 2.67 26.39 -2.13
CA CYS A 645 1.50 25.86 -2.82
C CYS A 645 0.28 26.78 -2.62
N GLY A 646 -0.76 26.58 -3.43
CA GLY A 646 -2.00 27.36 -3.36
C GLY A 646 -2.70 27.33 -2.00
N ASP A 647 -2.51 26.27 -1.21
CA ASP A 647 -3.17 26.08 0.09
C ASP A 647 -2.41 26.75 1.24
N CYS A 648 -1.07 26.78 1.17
CA CYS A 648 -0.23 27.40 2.20
C CYS A 648 0.00 28.89 1.96
N TRP A 649 -0.05 29.34 0.70
CA TRP A 649 0.20 30.73 0.33
C TRP A 649 -0.73 31.74 1.04
N PRO A 650 -2.07 31.55 1.09
CA PRO A 650 -2.97 32.49 1.75
C PRO A 650 -2.71 32.64 3.26
N GLN A 651 -2.19 31.60 3.91
CA GLN A 651 -1.92 31.60 5.36
C GLN A 651 -0.74 32.52 5.73
N LEU A 652 0.17 32.81 4.79
CA LEU A 652 1.27 33.77 5.03
C LEU A 652 0.78 35.19 5.26
N SER A 653 -0.34 35.57 4.64
CA SER A 653 -0.91 36.91 4.72
C SER A 653 -1.45 37.24 6.12
N SER A 654 -1.73 36.23 6.95
CA SER A 654 -2.11 36.43 8.34
C SER A 654 -0.88 36.86 9.15
N THR A 655 -0.75 38.16 9.39
CA THR A 655 0.31 38.74 10.23
C THR A 655 -0.23 39.07 11.62
N THR A 656 0.64 38.96 12.62
CA THR A 656 0.39 39.47 13.97
C THR A 656 1.41 40.55 14.27
N LYS A 657 0.95 41.63 14.89
CA LYS A 657 1.80 42.68 15.44
C LYS A 657 2.43 42.21 16.75
N LEU A 658 3.76 42.27 16.83
CA LEU A 658 4.53 41.93 18.02
C LEU A 658 5.35 43.13 18.47
N MET A 659 5.57 43.22 19.77
CA MET A 659 6.45 44.22 20.38
C MET A 659 7.88 43.68 20.49
N CYS A 660 8.85 44.44 19.98
CA CYS A 660 10.26 44.09 20.05
C CYS A 660 10.77 44.06 21.50
N VAL A 661 11.45 42.97 21.89
CA VAL A 661 12.01 42.79 23.24
C VAL A 661 13.42 43.38 23.44
N ALA A 662 14.02 43.98 22.41
CA ALA A 662 15.35 44.58 22.48
C ALA A 662 15.36 45.83 23.41
N LYS A 663 16.53 46.16 23.96
CA LYS A 663 16.71 47.36 24.78
C LYS A 663 16.61 48.60 23.88
N GLY A 664 15.62 49.46 24.10
CA GLY A 664 15.43 50.68 23.30
C GLY A 664 13.95 51.10 23.22
N PRO A 665 13.61 52.10 22.39
CA PRO A 665 12.22 52.46 22.13
C PRO A 665 11.42 51.25 21.62
N THR A 666 10.19 51.12 22.10
CA THR A 666 9.32 49.97 21.80
C THR A 666 8.92 49.99 20.33
N HIS A 667 9.54 49.13 19.53
CA HIS A 667 9.21 48.97 18.11
C HIS A 667 8.17 47.86 17.92
N GLU A 668 7.04 48.21 17.30
CA GLU A 668 6.06 47.25 16.80
C GLU A 668 6.55 46.71 15.44
N PHE A 669 6.43 45.40 15.22
CA PHE A 669 6.71 44.80 13.93
C PHE A 669 5.71 43.69 13.61
N GLU A 670 5.45 43.50 12.32
CA GLU A 670 4.51 42.48 11.85
C GLU A 670 5.19 41.21 11.40
N VAL A 671 4.68 40.08 11.86
CA VAL A 671 5.22 38.77 11.51
C VAL A 671 4.11 37.77 11.19
N SER A 672 4.36 36.90 10.21
CA SER A 672 3.47 35.75 9.97
C SER A 672 3.86 34.62 10.92
N LYS A 673 3.03 34.36 11.94
CA LYS A 673 3.28 33.25 12.87
C LYS A 673 3.25 31.89 12.16
N PHE A 674 2.39 31.76 11.14
CA PHE A 674 2.33 30.59 10.26
C PHE A 674 3.67 30.31 9.57
N PHE A 675 4.35 31.33 9.04
CA PHE A 675 5.68 31.15 8.42
C PHE A 675 6.64 30.45 9.38
N TYR A 676 6.79 30.96 10.61
CA TYR A 676 7.74 30.38 11.57
C TYR A 676 7.34 28.96 12.00
N GLU A 677 6.04 28.69 12.25
CA GLU A 677 5.56 27.32 12.53
C GLU A 677 5.87 26.37 11.37
N SER A 678 5.64 26.81 10.12
CA SER A 678 5.88 26.02 8.92
C SER A 678 7.36 25.67 8.70
N GLN A 679 8.27 26.47 9.26
CA GLN A 679 9.72 26.22 9.26
C GLN A 679 10.19 25.48 10.51
N GLY A 680 9.27 25.22 11.45
CA GLY A 680 9.51 24.54 12.71
C GLY A 680 10.16 25.42 13.79
N THR A 681 10.03 26.73 13.66
CA THR A 681 10.68 27.74 14.53
C THR A 681 9.64 28.59 15.26
N SER A 682 10.05 29.24 16.35
CA SER A 682 9.22 30.24 17.01
C SER A 682 9.29 31.59 16.29
N ALA A 683 8.19 32.32 16.26
CA ALA A 683 8.20 33.71 15.80
C ALA A 683 9.27 34.53 16.54
N PRO A 684 9.99 35.42 15.83
CA PRO A 684 11.08 36.20 16.40
C PRO A 684 10.53 37.16 17.44
N ARG A 685 11.34 37.44 18.46
CA ARG A 685 10.99 38.38 19.54
C ARG A 685 11.56 39.77 19.33
N LYS A 686 12.56 39.90 18.45
CA LYS A 686 13.18 41.17 18.07
C LYS A 686 12.78 41.53 16.63
N CYS A 687 12.60 42.82 16.35
CA CYS A 687 12.39 43.31 15.00
C CYS A 687 13.65 43.10 14.13
N ASN A 688 13.52 43.20 12.80
CA ASN A 688 14.61 42.91 11.87
C ASN A 688 15.87 43.76 12.13
N ALA A 689 15.73 45.07 12.36
CA ALA A 689 16.86 45.96 12.64
C ALA A 689 17.72 45.45 13.82
N HIS A 690 17.09 45.15 14.97
CA HIS A 690 17.82 44.63 16.12
C HIS A 690 18.35 43.20 15.92
N ARG A 691 17.78 42.41 15.01
CA ARG A 691 18.32 41.09 14.66
C ARG A 691 19.55 41.20 13.76
N GLU A 692 19.55 42.16 12.84
CA GLU A 692 20.69 42.45 11.96
C GLU A 692 21.86 43.00 12.79
N GLU A 693 21.59 43.91 13.74
CA GLU A 693 22.57 44.39 14.71
C GLU A 693 23.17 43.26 15.54
N ASP A 694 22.35 42.33 16.07
CA ASP A 694 22.85 41.17 16.81
C ASP A 694 23.79 40.30 15.94
N ILE A 695 23.47 40.13 14.64
CA ILE A 695 24.28 39.36 13.69
C ILE A 695 25.58 40.08 13.34
N GLU A 696 25.53 41.40 13.13
CA GLU A 696 26.73 42.20 12.89
C GLU A 696 27.64 42.24 14.12
N MET A 697 27.06 42.37 15.32
CA MET A 697 27.79 42.27 16.58
C MET A 697 28.43 40.90 16.77
N SER A 698 27.71 39.80 16.49
CA SER A 698 28.29 38.45 16.62
C SER A 698 29.41 38.20 15.59
N ARG A 699 29.24 38.67 14.35
CA ARG A 699 30.29 38.63 13.31
C ARG A 699 31.51 39.47 13.71
N ALA A 700 31.31 40.63 14.34
CA ALA A 700 32.36 41.49 14.86
C ALA A 700 33.08 40.88 16.07
N GLU A 701 32.36 40.15 16.93
CA GLU A 701 32.93 39.38 18.04
C GLU A 701 33.73 38.18 17.55
N ASP A 702 33.24 37.43 16.55
CA ASP A 702 33.98 36.31 15.93
C ASP A 702 35.25 36.79 15.21
N THR A 703 35.21 37.95 14.54
CA THR A 703 36.43 38.57 13.96
C THR A 703 37.40 39.10 15.01
N ARG A 704 36.91 39.58 16.17
CA ARG A 704 37.78 39.91 17.31
C ARG A 704 38.38 38.66 17.93
N TYR A 705 37.63 37.57 18.06
CA TYR A 705 38.10 36.31 18.65
C TYR A 705 39.16 35.64 17.77
N THR A 706 39.00 35.68 16.45
CA THR A 706 40.03 35.23 15.48
C THR A 706 41.27 36.11 15.50
N ARG A 707 41.14 37.45 15.54
CA ARG A 707 42.29 38.37 15.69
C ARG A 707 43.04 38.21 17.02
N VAL A 708 42.34 37.88 18.11
CA VAL A 708 42.96 37.59 19.42
C VAL A 708 43.69 36.25 19.40
N LYS A 709 43.15 35.22 18.72
CA LYS A 709 43.86 33.95 18.48
C LYS A 709 45.11 34.13 17.62
N GLU A 710 45.05 34.95 16.56
CA GLU A 710 46.23 35.26 15.73
C GLU A 710 47.29 36.06 16.51
N ARG A 711 46.90 37.06 17.32
CA ARG A 711 47.83 37.79 18.20
C ARG A 711 48.48 36.91 19.26
N ASN A 712 47.76 35.93 19.81
CA ASN A 712 48.30 34.98 20.78
C ASN A 712 49.18 33.90 20.11
N SER A 713 48.92 33.57 18.83
CA SER A 713 49.80 32.71 18.03
C SER A 713 51.14 33.41 17.71
N ILE A 714 51.10 34.70 17.37
CA ILE A 714 52.31 35.49 17.06
C ILE A 714 53.17 35.75 18.31
N LYS A 715 52.57 35.88 19.51
CA LYS A 715 53.32 36.00 20.77
C LYS A 715 54.00 34.70 21.23
N ASN A 716 53.57 33.53 20.72
CA ASN A 716 54.21 32.25 21.01
C ASN A 716 55.34 31.89 20.03
N CYS A 717 55.56 32.66 18.97
CA CYS A 717 56.64 32.44 17.99
C CYS A 717 57.85 33.38 18.17
N THR A 718 57.82 34.34 19.09
CA THR A 718 58.94 35.27 19.36
C THR A 718 59.57 35.12 20.74
N GLY A 719 59.37 33.96 21.37
CA GLY A 719 60.01 33.56 22.62
C GLY A 719 60.91 32.34 22.46
N VAL A 720 61.91 32.41 21.56
CA VAL A 720 63.17 31.64 21.59
C VAL A 720 64.27 32.56 21.12
#